data_AF-A0A1S2YZ56-F1
#
_entry.id   AF-A0A1S2YZ56-F1
#
_cell.length_a   1.000
_cell.length_b   1.000
_cell.length_c   1.000
_cell.angle_alpha   90.00
_cell.angle_beta   90.00
_cell.angle_gamma   90.00
#
_symmetry.space_group_name_H-M   'P 1'
#
loop_
_entity.id
_entity.type
_entity.pdbx_description
1 polymer ?
#
loop_
_entity_poly.entity_id
_entity_poly.type
_entity_poly.pdbx_seq_one_letter_code
_entity_poly.pdbx_strand_id
1 'polypeptide(L)'
;MHLPNCHLFKQLTCLKTRHAALKNALYIVTPLLRAKSLLSNFCFVTLLIMEPRKSFLASQFSSLLIFFLVITISLCEGKESSEEHSVKPHKGPVVERDERRTLFDTEYGEISAIDVKDGNKTLPYHLQFFTLEPNSVFLPVLLHAAMVFYVHTGSGKLSWANEDETGTTEICEGDVGSLREGSVFYIHSNLEAQRKKLRIYAMFTNTDDSTFDPSIGAYSRINELVKGFDKKIIQAAFKVPEDLVEAITNKKETPAIVHAPSKRKHNSVLELEPSFLKYFIGIESNSKKLQTYNIFDNDPDFKNSHGWTLTVTKKQLKPLKQHNIGFLMVNLTMESMLGPHWNPLATEIAVVLEGEGMVRVVCGSNNVDECQNKRFRVKQGDVFLVPRFHPMAHMSFDKEPLVFMGFSTAAKKNHPQFLAGKGSVLQILDKQIVATSLCVSKRTIDQLLDSPDDSIIFGCNSCAEEEEKLMEEEKEKEKEEEEKRKREEEEEEEKGREKEEAKKREEEEKERERRRKEEEEEEVRRREEERKREEEEAKRQQEERERKREEKEARRREEARRKQEEIRRQKEREREEKKAEKGKERRTEEAESEEEAARRQQEKRERKREEREQEEESEGEGEAKTEEEEEETESEGGRRQRRRSREEETTEWEEEVAKRQQEERERRREHGSDNKSMKGKSNESSFDGRRVLKIPRNV
;
A
#
# COMPACT_ATOMS: atom_id res chain seq x y z
N MET A 1 -34.18 38.57 -48.99
CA MET A 1 -33.89 37.37 -49.82
C MET A 1 -33.55 36.22 -48.88
N HIS A 2 -33.92 34.98 -49.22
CA HIS A 2 -33.69 33.71 -48.50
C HIS A 2 -33.65 33.70 -46.94
N LEU A 3 -34.81 33.40 -46.36
CA LEU A 3 -35.00 32.59 -45.14
C LEU A 3 -35.14 31.09 -45.54
N PRO A 4 -35.27 30.12 -44.61
CA PRO A 4 -34.89 30.04 -43.18
C PRO A 4 -33.89 28.85 -42.95
N ASN A 5 -33.50 28.31 -41.78
CA ASN A 5 -33.99 28.25 -40.38
C ASN A 5 -32.74 28.25 -39.43
N CYS A 6 -32.73 28.65 -38.16
CA CYS A 6 -33.73 28.66 -37.07
C CYS A 6 -34.25 27.29 -36.59
N HIS A 7 -33.40 26.50 -35.89
CA HIS A 7 -33.84 25.82 -34.66
C HIS A 7 -32.68 25.31 -33.78
N LEU A 8 -32.09 26.19 -32.97
CA LEU A 8 -31.17 25.83 -31.87
C LEU A 8 -31.95 25.25 -30.66
N PHE A 9 -32.83 24.26 -30.89
CA PHE A 9 -33.76 23.78 -29.85
C PHE A 9 -34.28 22.35 -30.04
N LYS A 10 -33.44 21.38 -30.47
CA LYS A 10 -33.91 19.98 -30.64
C LYS A 10 -32.92 18.82 -30.42
N GLN A 11 -31.95 18.96 -29.51
CA GLN A 11 -31.27 17.80 -28.89
C GLN A 11 -31.28 17.76 -27.35
N LEU A 12 -31.89 18.74 -26.69
CA LEU A 12 -32.17 18.71 -25.24
C LEU A 12 -33.31 17.75 -24.84
N THR A 13 -33.81 16.96 -25.79
CA THR A 13 -34.94 16.02 -25.63
C THR A 13 -34.58 14.56 -25.96
N CYS A 14 -33.33 14.14 -25.70
CA CYS A 14 -32.98 12.71 -25.63
C CYS A 14 -32.29 12.29 -24.31
N LEU A 15 -32.16 13.21 -23.33
CA LEU A 15 -31.67 12.87 -21.98
C LEU A 15 -32.79 12.56 -20.96
N LYS A 16 -34.07 12.84 -21.28
CA LYS A 16 -35.21 12.60 -20.38
C LYS A 16 -35.87 11.21 -20.48
N THR A 17 -35.42 10.35 -21.39
CA THR A 17 -35.93 8.97 -21.54
C THR A 17 -34.98 7.88 -21.03
N ARG A 18 -33.70 8.16 -20.74
CA ARG A 18 -32.81 7.20 -20.05
C ARG A 18 -32.97 7.19 -18.53
N HIS A 19 -33.48 8.27 -17.94
CA HIS A 19 -33.67 8.37 -16.49
C HIS A 19 -34.86 7.55 -15.93
N ALA A 20 -35.67 6.93 -16.81
CA ALA A 20 -36.76 6.03 -16.45
C ALA A 20 -36.38 4.53 -16.51
N ALA A 21 -35.33 4.16 -17.25
CA ALA A 21 -34.86 2.77 -17.33
C ALA A 21 -33.98 2.39 -16.11
N LEU A 22 -33.15 3.32 -15.64
CA LEU A 22 -32.22 3.14 -14.52
C LEU A 22 -32.86 3.15 -13.12
N LYS A 23 -34.20 3.19 -13.00
CA LYS A 23 -34.92 3.00 -11.73
C LYS A 23 -35.59 1.63 -11.56
N ASN A 24 -35.66 0.81 -12.61
CA ASN A 24 -36.22 -0.56 -12.53
C ASN A 24 -35.16 -1.67 -12.67
N ALA A 25 -33.88 -1.32 -12.77
CA ALA A 25 -32.75 -2.26 -12.75
C ALA A 25 -32.03 -2.34 -11.39
N LEU A 26 -32.60 -1.74 -10.34
CA LEU A 26 -32.05 -1.68 -8.98
C LEU A 26 -32.98 -2.36 -7.94
N TYR A 27 -33.62 -3.46 -8.36
CA TYR A 27 -34.42 -4.31 -7.47
C TYR A 27 -34.24 -5.82 -7.75
N ILE A 28 -33.27 -6.16 -8.59
CA ILE A 28 -32.71 -7.49 -8.83
C ILE A 28 -31.18 -7.29 -8.85
N VAL A 29 -30.39 -8.29 -8.42
CA VAL A 29 -28.93 -8.16 -8.18
C VAL A 29 -28.57 -7.29 -6.96
N THR A 30 -29.33 -7.44 -5.87
CA THR A 30 -28.81 -7.28 -4.50
C THR A 30 -29.66 -8.15 -3.55
N PRO A 31 -29.51 -9.48 -3.66
CA PRO A 31 -28.71 -10.15 -2.65
C PRO A 31 -27.85 -11.30 -3.20
N LEU A 32 -26.63 -11.01 -3.64
CA LEU A 32 -25.62 -12.05 -3.97
C LEU A 32 -24.21 -11.78 -3.40
N LEU A 33 -24.04 -10.68 -2.65
CA LEU A 33 -22.81 -10.32 -1.94
C LEU A 33 -22.90 -10.49 -0.41
N ARG A 34 -23.79 -11.39 0.06
CA ARG A 34 -23.89 -11.77 1.48
C ARG A 34 -24.02 -13.29 1.70
N ALA A 35 -23.55 -14.08 0.74
CA ALA A 35 -23.64 -15.55 0.73
C ALA A 35 -22.26 -16.24 0.83
N LYS A 36 -21.27 -15.61 1.49
CA LYS A 36 -19.94 -16.20 1.77
C LYS A 36 -19.63 -16.38 3.27
N SER A 37 -20.65 -16.40 4.14
CA SER A 37 -20.49 -16.60 5.58
C SER A 37 -21.51 -17.59 6.21
N LEU A 38 -22.13 -18.46 5.40
CA LEU A 38 -23.16 -19.40 5.86
C LEU A 38 -22.86 -20.89 5.55
N LEU A 39 -21.69 -21.20 5.01
CA LEU A 39 -21.21 -22.58 4.79
C LEU A 39 -20.26 -23.08 5.89
N SER A 40 -19.86 -22.25 6.85
CA SER A 40 -18.97 -22.65 7.96
C SER A 40 -19.70 -23.19 9.19
N ASN A 41 -21.00 -22.90 9.35
CA ASN A 41 -21.72 -23.17 10.61
C ASN A 41 -22.68 -24.37 10.53
N PHE A 42 -22.87 -24.97 9.36
CA PHE A 42 -23.80 -26.10 9.19
C PHE A 42 -23.21 -27.46 9.60
N CYS A 43 -21.90 -27.55 9.89
CA CYS A 43 -21.24 -28.76 10.38
C CYS A 43 -21.21 -28.89 11.91
N PHE A 44 -21.71 -27.91 12.67
CA PHE A 44 -21.48 -27.83 14.13
C PHE A 44 -22.74 -28.03 15.00
N VAL A 45 -23.92 -28.27 14.41
CA VAL A 45 -25.21 -28.32 15.14
C VAL A 45 -25.96 -29.65 14.93
N THR A 46 -25.36 -30.62 14.25
CA THR A 46 -25.97 -31.95 13.97
C THR A 46 -25.28 -33.10 14.74
N LEU A 47 -24.73 -32.80 15.93
CA LEU A 47 -23.90 -33.71 16.72
C LEU A 47 -24.28 -33.78 18.21
N LEU A 48 -25.55 -33.54 18.53
CA LEU A 48 -26.19 -33.82 19.82
C LEU A 48 -27.62 -34.35 19.58
N ILE A 49 -28.16 -35.09 20.56
CA ILE A 49 -29.43 -35.85 20.52
C ILE A 49 -29.32 -37.23 19.82
N MET A 50 -28.57 -38.15 20.42
CA MET A 50 -28.96 -39.56 20.60
C MET A 50 -28.40 -40.07 21.93
N GLU A 51 -29.26 -40.53 22.84
CA GLU A 51 -28.83 -41.01 24.17
C GLU A 51 -28.26 -42.45 24.16
N PRO A 52 -27.44 -42.82 25.16
CA PRO A 52 -26.44 -43.86 24.98
C PRO A 52 -26.90 -45.28 25.36
N ARG A 53 -26.47 -46.28 24.59
CA ARG A 53 -26.20 -47.65 25.07
C ARG A 53 -25.43 -48.51 24.06
N LYS A 54 -24.26 -48.98 24.49
CA LYS A 54 -23.33 -49.90 23.78
C LYS A 54 -22.63 -49.25 22.56
N SER A 55 -21.36 -49.52 22.26
CA SER A 55 -20.38 -50.41 22.91
C SER A 55 -18.96 -49.79 22.91
N PHE A 56 -18.24 -50.04 24.00
CA PHE A 56 -16.85 -49.63 24.22
C PHE A 56 -15.91 -50.47 23.35
N LEU A 57 -15.67 -50.05 22.10
CA LEU A 57 -14.64 -50.64 21.20
C LEU A 57 -14.30 -49.75 19.97
N ALA A 58 -15.22 -48.89 19.51
CA ALA A 58 -15.02 -48.08 18.29
C ALA A 58 -13.98 -46.95 18.43
N SER A 59 -13.63 -46.54 19.65
CA SER A 59 -12.87 -45.30 19.91
C SER A 59 -11.42 -45.31 19.42
N GLN A 60 -10.79 -46.48 19.22
CA GLN A 60 -9.38 -46.54 18.80
C GLN A 60 -9.19 -46.57 17.28
N PHE A 61 -10.19 -47.01 16.52
CA PHE A 61 -10.12 -47.00 15.05
C PHE A 61 -10.37 -45.60 14.48
N SER A 62 -11.19 -44.78 15.12
CA SER A 62 -11.47 -43.41 14.66
C SER A 62 -10.23 -42.50 14.74
N SER A 63 -9.48 -42.53 15.84
CA SER A 63 -8.25 -41.73 15.99
C SER A 63 -7.16 -42.19 15.02
N LEU A 64 -6.98 -43.51 14.82
CA LEU A 64 -6.07 -44.04 13.82
C LEU A 64 -6.46 -43.62 12.39
N LEU A 65 -7.75 -43.61 12.03
CA LEU A 65 -8.20 -43.18 10.71
C LEU A 65 -7.89 -41.69 10.45
N ILE A 66 -8.08 -40.84 11.46
CA ILE A 66 -7.74 -39.41 11.40
C ILE A 66 -6.21 -39.22 11.28
N PHE A 67 -5.42 -39.97 12.04
CA PHE A 67 -3.96 -39.89 11.98
C PHE A 67 -3.42 -40.36 10.61
N PHE A 68 -4.00 -41.43 10.04
CA PHE A 68 -3.71 -41.85 8.67
C PHE A 68 -4.13 -40.82 7.63
N LEU A 69 -5.28 -40.15 7.78
CA LEU A 69 -5.70 -39.06 6.88
C LEU A 69 -4.75 -37.85 6.92
N VAL A 70 -4.30 -37.44 8.11
CA VAL A 70 -3.30 -36.36 8.25
C VAL A 70 -1.96 -36.77 7.65
N ILE A 71 -1.53 -38.02 7.85
CA ILE A 71 -0.30 -38.55 7.25
C ILE A 71 -0.42 -38.67 5.73
N THR A 72 -1.55 -39.09 5.16
CA THR A 72 -1.71 -39.12 3.69
C THR A 72 -1.75 -37.71 3.11
N ILE A 73 -2.40 -36.73 3.76
CA ILE A 73 -2.32 -35.32 3.34
C ILE A 73 -0.85 -34.84 3.37
N SER A 74 -0.11 -35.13 4.45
CA SER A 74 1.30 -34.75 4.60
C SER A 74 2.30 -35.56 3.77
N LEU A 75 1.86 -36.60 3.04
CA LEU A 75 2.67 -37.39 2.10
C LEU A 75 2.16 -37.28 0.65
N CYS A 76 1.06 -36.56 0.42
CA CYS A 76 0.53 -36.24 -0.92
C CYS A 76 1.01 -34.89 -1.46
N GLU A 77 1.96 -34.21 -0.80
CA GLU A 77 2.83 -33.20 -1.44
C GLU A 77 3.81 -33.88 -2.41
N GLY A 78 3.26 -34.58 -3.41
CA GLY A 78 3.91 -35.68 -4.12
C GLY A 78 3.43 -35.84 -5.56
N LYS A 79 3.38 -34.73 -6.31
CA LYS A 79 3.10 -34.65 -7.76
C LYS A 79 1.68 -35.05 -8.20
N GLU A 80 0.78 -34.06 -8.20
CA GLU A 80 -0.17 -33.90 -9.30
C GLU A 80 -0.05 -32.46 -9.83
N SER A 81 -0.04 -32.29 -11.15
CA SER A 81 0.48 -31.08 -11.80
C SER A 81 -0.62 -30.11 -12.24
N SER A 82 -0.83 -29.05 -11.46
CA SER A 82 -1.50 -27.82 -11.91
C SER A 82 -0.68 -26.61 -11.46
N GLU A 83 0.20 -26.12 -12.31
CA GLU A 83 1.04 -24.94 -12.04
C GLU A 83 0.22 -23.65 -12.13
N GLU A 84 -0.44 -23.28 -11.03
CA GLU A 84 -1.00 -21.93 -10.85
C GLU A 84 0.17 -20.94 -10.64
N HIS A 85 0.84 -20.60 -11.75
CA HIS A 85 2.09 -19.84 -11.83
C HIS A 85 1.95 -18.35 -11.46
N SER A 86 1.42 -18.07 -10.27
CA SER A 86 1.38 -16.75 -9.62
C SER A 86 2.76 -16.33 -9.09
N VAL A 87 3.77 -16.41 -9.96
CA VAL A 87 5.17 -16.08 -9.66
C VAL A 87 5.26 -14.61 -9.25
N LYS A 88 5.82 -14.35 -8.07
CA LYS A 88 6.03 -12.99 -7.57
C LYS A 88 7.04 -12.29 -8.49
N PRO A 89 6.73 -11.13 -9.10
CA PRO A 89 7.67 -10.42 -9.96
C PRO A 89 8.92 -10.03 -9.16
N HIS A 90 10.10 -10.19 -9.78
CA HIS A 90 11.40 -10.03 -9.12
C HIS A 90 11.51 -8.66 -8.42
N LYS A 91 12.16 -8.63 -7.26
CA LYS A 91 12.35 -7.43 -6.42
C LYS A 91 13.83 -7.04 -6.38
N GLY A 92 14.29 -6.37 -7.42
CA GLY A 92 15.69 -5.99 -7.57
C GLY A 92 15.91 -5.17 -8.85
N PRO A 93 17.07 -4.51 -8.98
CA PRO A 93 17.42 -3.76 -10.19
C PRO A 93 17.91 -4.65 -11.34
N VAL A 94 18.15 -5.94 -11.09
CA VAL A 94 18.61 -6.96 -12.05
C VAL A 94 17.71 -8.18 -11.92
N VAL A 95 17.48 -8.89 -13.02
CA VAL A 95 16.95 -10.26 -13.07
C VAL A 95 17.98 -11.10 -13.84
N GLU A 96 18.51 -12.14 -13.22
CA GLU A 96 19.57 -12.95 -13.83
C GLU A 96 19.02 -13.84 -14.95
N ARG A 97 19.88 -14.20 -15.92
CA ARG A 97 19.48 -15.02 -17.08
C ARG A 97 18.79 -16.35 -16.71
N ASP A 98 19.16 -16.96 -15.59
CA ASP A 98 18.61 -18.22 -15.09
C ASP A 98 17.34 -18.07 -14.22
N GLU A 99 16.97 -16.85 -13.82
CA GLU A 99 15.66 -16.56 -13.19
C GLU A 99 14.49 -16.48 -14.19
N ARG A 100 14.77 -16.58 -15.50
CA ARG A 100 13.75 -16.48 -16.56
C ARG A 100 12.78 -17.67 -16.50
N ARG A 101 11.47 -17.40 -16.45
CA ARG A 101 10.45 -18.48 -16.56
C ARG A 101 10.36 -18.98 -17.99
N THR A 102 10.42 -20.29 -18.22
CA THR A 102 10.16 -20.87 -19.54
C THR A 102 8.65 -20.91 -19.80
N LEU A 103 8.21 -20.32 -20.91
CA LEU A 103 6.80 -20.38 -21.37
C LEU A 103 6.59 -21.54 -22.34
N PHE A 104 7.56 -21.80 -23.21
CA PHE A 104 7.55 -22.89 -24.17
C PHE A 104 8.96 -23.46 -24.34
N ASP A 105 9.09 -24.78 -24.31
CA ASP A 105 10.31 -25.52 -24.63
C ASP A 105 9.99 -26.65 -25.60
N THR A 106 10.70 -26.72 -26.73
CA THR A 106 10.58 -27.76 -27.75
C THR A 106 11.92 -28.02 -28.42
N GLU A 107 12.09 -29.19 -29.04
CA GLU A 107 13.26 -29.54 -29.85
C GLU A 107 13.54 -28.58 -31.04
N TYR A 108 12.65 -27.61 -31.30
CA TYR A 108 12.74 -26.59 -32.33
C TYR A 108 12.87 -25.15 -31.79
N GLY A 109 12.83 -24.94 -30.47
CA GLY A 109 13.05 -23.64 -29.87
C GLY A 109 12.49 -23.46 -28.46
N GLU A 110 12.94 -22.38 -27.81
CA GLU A 110 12.59 -21.97 -26.46
C GLU A 110 11.95 -20.57 -26.50
N ILE A 111 10.96 -20.31 -25.65
CA ILE A 111 10.50 -18.96 -25.30
C ILE A 111 10.51 -18.87 -23.78
N SER A 112 11.37 -17.99 -23.25
CA SER A 112 11.42 -17.65 -21.82
C SER A 112 11.06 -16.19 -21.57
N ALA A 113 10.69 -15.84 -20.33
CA ALA A 113 10.10 -14.56 -19.97
C ALA A 113 10.45 -14.09 -18.55
N ILE A 114 10.32 -12.78 -18.31
CA ILE A 114 10.52 -12.14 -17.01
C ILE A 114 9.48 -11.05 -16.75
N ASP A 115 9.32 -10.70 -15.47
CA ASP A 115 8.57 -9.54 -15.00
C ASP A 115 9.46 -8.70 -14.07
N VAL A 116 10.04 -7.62 -14.59
CA VAL A 116 10.99 -6.75 -13.87
C VAL A 116 10.32 -5.44 -13.44
N LYS A 117 10.63 -4.96 -12.24
CA LYS A 117 10.05 -3.72 -11.68
C LYS A 117 11.01 -3.04 -10.71
N ASP A 118 10.85 -1.74 -10.52
CA ASP A 118 11.47 -1.01 -9.42
C ASP A 118 10.40 -0.55 -8.41
N GLY A 119 10.70 -0.77 -7.12
CA GLY A 119 9.78 -0.46 -6.03
C GLY A 119 8.48 -1.30 -5.99
N ASN A 120 7.49 -0.79 -5.25
CA ASN A 120 6.22 -1.46 -4.98
C ASN A 120 5.00 -0.79 -5.64
N LYS A 121 5.17 0.32 -6.36
CA LYS A 121 4.07 1.19 -6.84
C LYS A 121 3.81 1.11 -8.35
N THR A 122 4.61 0.38 -9.13
CA THR A 122 4.46 0.23 -10.58
C THR A 122 4.10 -1.21 -10.97
N LEU A 123 3.36 -1.36 -12.07
CA LEU A 123 3.24 -2.63 -12.79
C LEU A 123 4.63 -3.09 -13.29
N PRO A 124 4.90 -4.41 -13.38
CA PRO A 124 6.15 -4.92 -13.90
C PRO A 124 6.22 -4.86 -15.42
N TYR A 125 7.40 -4.54 -15.95
CA TYR A 125 7.67 -4.59 -17.39
C TYR A 125 7.84 -6.06 -17.80
N HIS A 126 6.97 -6.52 -18.70
CA HIS A 126 6.97 -7.90 -19.19
C HIS A 126 7.86 -8.03 -20.43
N LEU A 127 8.90 -8.86 -20.34
CA LEU A 127 9.79 -9.17 -21.46
C LEU A 127 9.76 -10.67 -21.77
N GLN A 128 9.91 -11.01 -23.05
CA GLN A 128 10.09 -12.38 -23.54
C GLN A 128 11.25 -12.50 -24.52
N PHE A 129 11.83 -13.70 -24.57
CA PHE A 129 13.02 -14.04 -25.34
C PHE A 129 12.72 -15.26 -26.20
N PHE A 130 12.39 -15.02 -27.47
CA PHE A 130 12.17 -16.08 -28.44
C PHE A 130 13.52 -16.57 -28.96
N THR A 131 13.77 -17.88 -28.90
CA THR A 131 14.93 -18.55 -29.51
C THR A 131 14.43 -19.69 -30.40
N LEU A 132 14.42 -19.48 -31.71
CA LEU A 132 13.99 -20.47 -32.70
C LEU A 132 15.19 -21.14 -33.36
N GLU A 133 15.16 -22.47 -33.47
CA GLU A 133 16.15 -23.22 -34.26
C GLU A 133 16.06 -22.88 -35.75
N PRO A 134 17.12 -23.06 -36.55
CA PRO A 134 17.05 -22.93 -38.01
C PRO A 134 15.99 -23.87 -38.61
N ASN A 135 15.19 -23.38 -39.57
CA ASN A 135 14.09 -24.14 -40.19
C ASN A 135 12.99 -24.56 -39.20
N SER A 136 12.60 -23.66 -38.29
CA SER A 136 11.47 -23.83 -37.35
C SER A 136 10.37 -22.78 -37.57
N VAL A 137 9.18 -23.05 -37.06
CA VAL A 137 8.02 -22.13 -37.07
C VAL A 137 7.43 -22.03 -35.67
N PHE A 138 7.43 -20.83 -35.11
CA PHE A 138 6.53 -20.48 -34.00
C PHE A 138 5.13 -20.27 -34.59
N LEU A 139 4.16 -21.07 -34.12
CA LEU A 139 2.82 -21.17 -34.69
C LEU A 139 1.97 -19.90 -34.43
N PRO A 140 0.89 -19.68 -35.20
CA PRO A 140 0.02 -18.53 -35.03
C PRO A 140 -0.54 -18.33 -33.61
N VAL A 141 -0.36 -17.12 -33.08
CA VAL A 141 -0.91 -16.63 -31.82
C VAL A 141 -1.66 -15.30 -32.01
N LEU A 142 -2.66 -15.05 -31.18
CA LEU A 142 -3.36 -13.76 -31.07
C LEU A 142 -2.70 -12.92 -29.97
N LEU A 143 -2.24 -11.72 -30.31
CA LEU A 143 -1.51 -10.81 -29.43
C LEU A 143 -2.45 -9.97 -28.55
N HIS A 144 -2.38 -10.12 -27.23
CA HIS A 144 -3.27 -9.44 -26.26
C HIS A 144 -2.74 -8.09 -25.76
N ALA A 145 -1.43 -7.88 -25.86
CA ALA A 145 -0.75 -6.64 -25.49
C ALA A 145 0.27 -6.27 -26.57
N ALA A 146 0.39 -4.99 -26.92
CA ALA A 146 1.26 -4.58 -28.01
C ALA A 146 2.74 -4.91 -27.73
N MET A 147 3.44 -5.35 -28.78
CA MET A 147 4.80 -5.86 -28.74
C MET A 147 5.75 -4.88 -29.40
N VAL A 148 6.89 -4.58 -28.75
CA VAL A 148 8.06 -3.97 -29.40
C VAL A 148 9.21 -4.96 -29.31
N PHE A 149 9.85 -5.23 -30.44
CA PHE A 149 10.84 -6.32 -30.56
C PHE A 149 12.15 -5.86 -31.19
N TYR A 150 13.22 -6.58 -30.85
CA TYR A 150 14.57 -6.45 -31.39
C TYR A 150 15.08 -7.83 -31.81
N VAL A 151 15.62 -7.95 -33.02
CA VAL A 151 16.23 -9.20 -33.51
C VAL A 151 17.71 -9.23 -33.14
N HIS A 152 18.05 -10.04 -32.14
CA HIS A 152 19.41 -10.14 -31.60
C HIS A 152 20.34 -10.99 -32.47
N THR A 153 19.86 -12.11 -33.04
CA THR A 153 20.67 -12.95 -33.95
C THR A 153 19.85 -13.62 -35.04
N GLY A 154 20.47 -13.85 -36.20
CA GLY A 154 19.92 -14.66 -37.31
C GLY A 154 18.87 -13.92 -38.15
N SER A 155 18.06 -14.67 -38.92
CA SER A 155 16.98 -14.11 -39.72
C SER A 155 15.76 -15.01 -39.82
N GLY A 156 14.63 -14.42 -40.22
CA GLY A 156 13.38 -15.13 -40.41
C GLY A 156 12.36 -14.34 -41.21
N LYS A 157 11.10 -14.80 -41.16
CA LYS A 157 9.94 -14.13 -41.71
C LYS A 157 8.88 -13.99 -40.62
N LEU A 158 8.55 -12.75 -40.29
CA LEU A 158 7.43 -12.39 -39.44
C LEU A 158 6.20 -12.16 -40.33
N SER A 159 5.18 -12.99 -40.16
CA SER A 159 3.88 -12.83 -40.82
C SER A 159 2.84 -12.41 -39.81
N TRP A 160 2.01 -11.44 -40.16
CA TRP A 160 1.05 -10.82 -39.25
C TRP A 160 -0.20 -10.31 -39.98
N ALA A 161 -1.26 -10.10 -39.21
CA ALA A 161 -2.50 -9.48 -39.64
C ALA A 161 -3.18 -8.76 -38.46
N ASN A 162 -3.88 -7.66 -38.76
CA ASN A 162 -4.86 -7.02 -37.89
C ASN A 162 -6.05 -6.51 -38.75
N GLU A 163 -6.95 -5.72 -38.16
CA GLU A 163 -8.15 -5.22 -38.84
C GLU A 163 -7.85 -4.36 -40.09
N ASP A 164 -6.79 -3.54 -40.03
CA ASP A 164 -6.38 -2.65 -41.13
C ASP A 164 -5.54 -3.39 -42.18
N GLU A 165 -4.51 -4.11 -41.72
CA GLU A 165 -3.30 -4.42 -42.49
C GLU A 165 -2.86 -5.88 -42.30
N THR A 166 -2.33 -6.49 -43.37
CA THR A 166 -1.73 -7.84 -43.35
C THR A 166 -0.40 -7.83 -44.07
N GLY A 167 0.50 -8.74 -43.71
CA GLY A 167 1.74 -8.88 -44.45
C GLY A 167 2.71 -9.92 -43.92
N THR A 168 3.72 -10.19 -44.74
CA THR A 168 4.93 -10.89 -44.34
C THR A 168 6.10 -9.93 -44.47
N THR A 169 7.03 -9.96 -43.53
CA THR A 169 8.24 -9.15 -43.54
C THR A 169 9.42 -10.01 -43.15
N GLU A 170 10.45 -10.00 -44.00
CA GLU A 170 11.74 -10.60 -43.66
C GLU A 170 12.39 -9.74 -42.58
N ILE A 171 12.91 -10.40 -41.55
CA ILE A 171 13.52 -9.78 -40.37
C ILE A 171 14.94 -10.35 -40.17
N CYS A 172 15.88 -9.50 -39.79
CA CYS A 172 17.28 -9.89 -39.58
C CYS A 172 17.92 -9.20 -38.37
N GLU A 173 19.04 -9.76 -37.91
CA GLU A 173 19.96 -9.23 -36.91
C GLU A 173 20.09 -7.70 -36.99
N GLY A 174 19.72 -7.00 -35.91
CA GLY A 174 19.67 -5.54 -35.83
C GLY A 174 18.29 -4.90 -36.01
N ASP A 175 17.28 -5.62 -36.51
CA ASP A 175 15.94 -5.06 -36.74
C ASP A 175 15.20 -4.77 -35.43
N VAL A 176 14.76 -3.51 -35.28
CA VAL A 176 13.74 -3.10 -34.31
C VAL A 176 12.38 -2.97 -35.01
N GLY A 177 11.33 -3.52 -34.42
CA GLY A 177 9.96 -3.50 -34.95
C GLY A 177 8.89 -3.49 -33.86
N SER A 178 7.61 -3.45 -34.27
CA SER A 178 6.48 -3.48 -33.32
C SER A 178 5.21 -4.03 -33.97
N LEU A 179 4.40 -4.75 -33.20
CA LEU A 179 3.05 -5.21 -33.53
C LEU A 179 2.04 -4.65 -32.51
N ARG A 180 0.83 -4.34 -32.95
CA ARG A 180 -0.26 -3.88 -32.07
C ARG A 180 -0.97 -5.07 -31.40
N GLU A 181 -1.53 -4.85 -30.22
CA GLU A 181 -2.59 -5.71 -29.66
C GLU A 181 -3.71 -5.98 -30.69
N GLY A 182 -4.39 -7.12 -30.55
CA GLY A 182 -5.34 -7.65 -31.53
C GLY A 182 -4.72 -8.24 -32.80
N SER A 183 -3.40 -8.08 -33.03
CA SER A 183 -2.74 -8.67 -34.20
C SER A 183 -2.57 -10.19 -34.03
N VAL A 184 -2.88 -10.96 -35.08
CA VAL A 184 -2.48 -12.37 -35.18
C VAL A 184 -1.12 -12.43 -35.87
N PHE A 185 -0.14 -13.15 -35.31
CA PHE A 185 1.18 -13.31 -35.94
C PHE A 185 1.79 -14.70 -35.76
N TYR A 186 2.74 -15.04 -36.63
CA TYR A 186 3.57 -16.24 -36.55
C TYR A 186 4.98 -15.94 -37.10
N ILE A 187 5.99 -16.73 -36.70
CA ILE A 187 7.40 -16.50 -37.06
C ILE A 187 8.00 -17.76 -37.68
N HIS A 188 8.64 -17.63 -38.84
CA HIS A 188 9.38 -18.70 -39.51
C HIS A 188 10.88 -18.37 -39.49
N SER A 189 11.69 -19.21 -38.85
CA SER A 189 13.15 -19.12 -38.78
C SER A 189 13.81 -19.65 -40.05
N ASN A 190 14.69 -18.85 -40.68
CA ASN A 190 15.31 -19.21 -41.96
C ASN A 190 16.37 -20.32 -41.79
N LEU A 191 16.51 -21.18 -42.82
CA LEU A 191 17.62 -22.14 -42.89
C LEU A 191 18.86 -21.49 -43.53
N GLU A 192 19.55 -20.66 -42.78
CA GLU A 192 20.81 -20.04 -43.23
C GLU A 192 21.96 -21.04 -43.32
N ALA A 193 22.95 -20.76 -44.19
CA ALA A 193 24.18 -21.54 -44.28
C ALA A 193 24.99 -21.53 -42.96
N GLN A 194 24.96 -20.40 -42.23
CA GLN A 194 25.58 -20.26 -40.90
C GLN A 194 24.80 -20.96 -39.78
N ARG A 195 23.55 -21.36 -40.02
CA ARG A 195 22.65 -21.97 -39.03
C ARG A 195 22.55 -21.19 -37.70
N LYS A 196 22.63 -19.85 -37.74
CA LYS A 196 22.33 -19.00 -36.58
C LYS A 196 20.90 -19.28 -36.10
N LYS A 197 20.71 -19.46 -34.79
CA LYS A 197 19.37 -19.47 -34.18
C LYS A 197 18.75 -18.07 -34.32
N LEU A 198 17.47 -18.00 -34.65
CA LEU A 198 16.74 -16.74 -34.69
C LEU A 198 16.39 -16.34 -33.24
N ARG A 199 17.03 -15.28 -32.73
CA ARG A 199 16.77 -14.74 -31.38
C ARG A 199 16.07 -13.40 -31.48
N ILE A 200 14.92 -13.27 -30.83
CA ILE A 200 14.12 -12.05 -30.81
C ILE A 200 13.76 -11.71 -29.36
N TYR A 201 14.12 -10.51 -28.93
CA TYR A 201 13.85 -10.00 -27.59
C TYR A 201 12.69 -9.01 -27.69
N ALA A 202 11.65 -9.20 -26.89
CA ALA A 202 10.41 -8.43 -27.00
C ALA A 202 9.96 -7.90 -25.63
N MET A 203 9.53 -6.65 -25.59
CA MET A 203 8.80 -6.08 -24.45
C MET A 203 7.34 -5.86 -24.84
N PHE A 204 6.44 -6.19 -23.92
CA PHE A 204 5.00 -6.07 -24.09
C PHE A 204 4.47 -4.90 -23.24
N THR A 205 3.46 -4.19 -23.74
CA THR A 205 2.87 -3.06 -23.02
C THR A 205 2.13 -3.53 -21.77
N ASN A 206 2.63 -3.11 -20.59
CA ASN A 206 1.95 -3.26 -19.31
C ASN A 206 1.80 -1.89 -18.64
N THR A 207 0.84 -1.10 -19.13
CA THR A 207 0.46 0.22 -18.63
C THR A 207 -0.98 0.19 -18.11
N ASP A 208 -1.37 1.16 -17.27
CA ASP A 208 -2.75 1.24 -16.72
C ASP A 208 -3.84 1.29 -17.82
N ASP A 209 -3.51 1.84 -19.01
CA ASP A 209 -4.38 1.89 -20.19
C ASP A 209 -4.32 0.62 -21.09
N SER A 210 -3.54 -0.41 -20.74
CA SER A 210 -3.31 -1.60 -21.59
C SER A 210 -4.15 -2.82 -21.19
N THR A 211 -4.46 -3.68 -22.16
CA THR A 211 -5.20 -4.95 -21.95
C THR A 211 -4.34 -6.13 -21.47
N PHE A 212 -3.11 -5.89 -20.99
CA PHE A 212 -2.25 -6.95 -20.48
C PHE A 212 -2.72 -7.46 -19.11
N ASP A 213 -3.53 -8.51 -19.12
CA ASP A 213 -3.85 -9.31 -17.93
C ASP A 213 -2.79 -10.43 -17.78
N PRO A 214 -1.95 -10.42 -16.72
CA PRO A 214 -0.95 -11.47 -16.50
C PRO A 214 -1.53 -12.88 -16.37
N SER A 215 -2.82 -13.03 -16.05
CA SER A 215 -3.51 -14.34 -15.98
C SER A 215 -3.95 -14.88 -17.36
N ILE A 216 -4.04 -14.01 -18.37
CA ILE A 216 -4.26 -14.39 -19.78
C ILE A 216 -2.92 -14.50 -20.53
N GLY A 217 -1.94 -13.69 -20.14
CA GLY A 217 -0.61 -13.64 -20.75
C GLY A 217 -0.54 -12.74 -21.99
N ALA A 218 0.65 -12.62 -22.57
CA ALA A 218 0.91 -11.69 -23.68
C ALA A 218 0.15 -12.03 -24.98
N TYR A 219 -0.15 -13.32 -25.19
CA TYR A 219 -0.84 -13.84 -26.37
C TYR A 219 -1.41 -15.24 -26.08
N SER A 220 -2.44 -15.66 -26.82
CA SER A 220 -2.95 -17.05 -26.79
C SER A 220 -2.75 -17.77 -28.12
N ARG A 221 -2.53 -19.08 -28.08
CA ARG A 221 -2.39 -19.92 -29.27
C ARG A 221 -3.76 -20.10 -29.94
N ILE A 222 -3.80 -20.07 -31.28
CA ILE A 222 -5.08 -20.27 -32.01
C ILE A 222 -5.71 -21.64 -31.71
N ASN A 223 -4.91 -22.66 -31.40
CA ASN A 223 -5.43 -23.98 -31.04
C ASN A 223 -6.20 -23.97 -29.71
N GLU A 224 -5.81 -23.16 -28.72
CA GLU A 224 -6.54 -22.94 -27.46
C GLU A 224 -7.85 -22.20 -27.72
N LEU A 225 -7.77 -21.08 -28.45
CA LEU A 225 -8.92 -20.22 -28.77
C LEU A 225 -10.03 -20.96 -29.54
N VAL A 226 -9.67 -21.92 -30.41
CA VAL A 226 -10.64 -22.75 -31.12
C VAL A 226 -11.14 -23.92 -30.27
N LYS A 227 -10.26 -24.58 -29.49
CA LYS A 227 -10.63 -25.76 -28.67
C LYS A 227 -11.37 -25.43 -27.38
N GLY A 228 -11.35 -24.18 -26.91
CA GLY A 228 -12.08 -23.73 -25.73
C GLY A 228 -13.61 -23.71 -25.88
N PHE A 229 -14.12 -23.88 -27.11
CA PHE A 229 -15.56 -23.97 -27.38
C PHE A 229 -16.07 -25.41 -27.43
N ASP A 230 -17.30 -25.64 -26.95
CA ASP A 230 -17.99 -26.92 -27.08
C ASP A 230 -18.04 -27.41 -28.54
N LYS A 231 -17.93 -28.73 -28.75
CA LYS A 231 -18.03 -29.37 -30.08
C LYS A 231 -19.22 -28.86 -30.90
N LYS A 232 -20.39 -28.73 -30.27
CA LYS A 232 -21.62 -28.23 -30.90
C LYS A 232 -21.55 -26.75 -31.31
N ILE A 233 -20.81 -25.92 -30.57
CA ILE A 233 -20.59 -24.51 -30.92
C ILE A 233 -19.65 -24.45 -32.14
N ILE A 234 -18.55 -25.22 -32.13
CA ILE A 234 -17.64 -25.33 -33.29
C ILE A 234 -18.40 -25.82 -34.53
N GLN A 235 -19.17 -26.90 -34.40
CA GLN A 235 -20.01 -27.46 -35.46
C GLN A 235 -20.96 -26.42 -36.06
N ALA A 236 -21.71 -25.70 -35.22
CA ALA A 236 -22.70 -24.71 -35.67
C ALA A 236 -22.06 -23.45 -36.27
N ALA A 237 -20.96 -22.96 -35.70
CA ALA A 237 -20.28 -21.75 -36.13
C ALA A 237 -19.53 -21.95 -37.46
N PHE A 238 -18.70 -23.00 -37.54
CA PHE A 238 -17.91 -23.32 -38.73
C PHE A 238 -18.70 -24.10 -39.79
N LYS A 239 -19.90 -24.60 -39.46
CA LYS A 239 -20.78 -25.40 -40.34
C LYS A 239 -20.11 -26.67 -40.89
N VAL A 240 -19.35 -27.34 -40.03
CA VAL A 240 -18.55 -28.52 -40.34
C VAL A 240 -19.21 -29.82 -39.83
N PRO A 241 -18.91 -30.99 -40.42
CA PRO A 241 -19.30 -32.29 -39.88
C PRO A 241 -18.75 -32.57 -38.47
N GLU A 242 -19.45 -33.39 -37.67
CA GLU A 242 -19.02 -33.78 -36.32
C GLU A 242 -17.65 -34.47 -36.32
N ASP A 243 -17.38 -35.36 -37.28
CA ASP A 243 -16.10 -36.06 -37.43
C ASP A 243 -14.92 -35.11 -37.69
N LEU A 244 -15.16 -33.97 -38.36
CA LEU A 244 -14.15 -32.93 -38.54
C LEU A 244 -13.95 -32.12 -37.24
N VAL A 245 -15.00 -31.86 -36.46
CA VAL A 245 -14.86 -31.28 -35.11
C VAL A 245 -14.06 -32.20 -34.21
N GLU A 246 -14.39 -33.49 -34.18
CA GLU A 246 -13.66 -34.51 -33.43
C GLU A 246 -12.18 -34.58 -33.84
N ALA A 247 -11.87 -34.53 -35.14
CA ALA A 247 -10.50 -34.53 -35.65
C ALA A 247 -9.71 -33.28 -35.24
N ILE A 248 -10.38 -32.14 -35.00
CA ILE A 248 -9.78 -30.90 -34.48
C ILE A 248 -9.60 -30.98 -32.96
N THR A 249 -10.65 -31.33 -32.21
CA THR A 249 -10.61 -31.32 -30.73
C THR A 249 -9.78 -32.45 -30.15
N ASN A 250 -9.98 -33.69 -30.61
CA ASN A 250 -9.44 -34.89 -29.99
C ASN A 250 -7.94 -35.09 -30.30
N LYS A 251 -7.37 -34.33 -31.23
CA LYS A 251 -5.94 -34.40 -31.59
C LYS A 251 -5.07 -33.81 -30.47
N LYS A 252 -4.03 -34.55 -30.04
CA LYS A 252 -3.04 -34.11 -29.03
C LYS A 252 -2.53 -32.69 -29.34
N GLU A 253 -2.26 -31.92 -28.29
CA GLU A 253 -1.70 -30.57 -28.43
C GLU A 253 -0.46 -30.53 -29.32
N THR A 254 -0.45 -29.52 -30.19
CA THR A 254 0.70 -29.13 -31.01
C THR A 254 1.63 -28.23 -30.18
N PRO A 255 2.94 -28.53 -30.11
CA PRO A 255 3.92 -27.62 -29.52
C PRO A 255 3.85 -26.23 -30.16
N ALA A 256 4.18 -25.18 -29.40
CA ALA A 256 4.13 -23.80 -29.90
C ALA A 256 5.17 -23.53 -31.00
N ILE A 257 6.31 -24.23 -30.98
CA ILE A 257 7.36 -24.18 -32.00
C ILE A 257 7.55 -25.58 -32.61
N VAL A 258 7.50 -25.66 -33.94
CA VAL A 258 7.58 -26.91 -34.73
C VAL A 258 8.59 -26.81 -35.87
N HIS A 259 9.06 -27.94 -36.40
CA HIS A 259 9.88 -27.95 -37.61
C HIS A 259 9.13 -27.38 -38.83
N ALA A 260 9.79 -26.55 -39.64
CA ALA A 260 9.25 -26.10 -40.91
C ALA A 260 9.26 -27.26 -41.94
N PRO A 261 8.11 -27.70 -42.47
CA PRO A 261 8.06 -28.86 -43.36
C PRO A 261 8.83 -28.62 -44.66
N SER A 262 9.61 -29.62 -45.09
CA SER A 262 10.36 -29.56 -46.34
C SER A 262 9.45 -29.30 -47.54
N LYS A 263 9.88 -28.49 -48.51
CA LYS A 263 9.16 -28.15 -49.76
C LYS A 263 8.89 -29.36 -50.67
N ARG A 264 7.96 -30.25 -50.28
CA ARG A 264 7.40 -31.30 -51.13
C ARG A 264 6.19 -30.77 -51.89
N LYS A 265 6.14 -31.01 -53.19
CA LYS A 265 4.99 -30.68 -54.03
C LYS A 265 3.77 -31.46 -53.52
N HIS A 266 2.63 -30.78 -53.39
CA HIS A 266 1.37 -31.27 -52.81
C HIS A 266 1.43 -31.61 -51.30
N ASN A 267 1.35 -30.58 -50.45
CA ASN A 267 0.40 -30.51 -49.33
C ASN A 267 0.36 -29.07 -48.77
N SER A 268 -0.61 -28.27 -49.23
CA SER A 268 -0.69 -26.81 -49.09
C SER A 268 -1.21 -26.32 -47.72
N VAL A 269 -0.77 -26.94 -46.63
CA VAL A 269 -1.33 -26.70 -45.27
C VAL A 269 -0.43 -25.81 -44.41
N LEU A 270 0.86 -25.65 -44.77
CA LEU A 270 1.82 -24.82 -44.03
C LEU A 270 2.61 -23.83 -44.91
N GLU A 271 2.20 -23.63 -46.16
CA GLU A 271 2.27 -22.27 -46.74
C GLU A 271 1.12 -21.47 -46.12
N LEU A 272 1.31 -21.04 -44.87
CA LEU A 272 0.45 -20.10 -44.15
C LEU A 272 0.62 -18.70 -44.74
N GLU A 273 0.30 -18.54 -46.03
CA GLU A 273 0.26 -17.24 -46.71
C GLU A 273 -0.51 -16.23 -45.84
N PRO A 274 -0.14 -14.94 -45.76
CA PRO A 274 -0.89 -13.95 -44.98
C PRO A 274 -2.40 -13.89 -45.33
N SER A 275 -2.79 -14.36 -46.52
CA SER A 275 -4.18 -14.67 -46.90
C SER A 275 -4.93 -15.62 -45.96
N PHE A 276 -4.26 -16.54 -45.25
CA PHE A 276 -4.87 -17.36 -44.20
C PHE A 276 -5.18 -16.53 -42.94
N LEU A 277 -4.29 -15.60 -42.56
CA LEU A 277 -4.52 -14.72 -41.42
C LEU A 277 -5.70 -13.76 -41.68
N LYS A 278 -5.91 -13.35 -42.94
CA LYS A 278 -7.09 -12.60 -43.40
C LYS A 278 -8.41 -13.29 -42.98
N TYR A 279 -8.50 -14.62 -43.04
CA TYR A 279 -9.71 -15.36 -42.64
C TYR A 279 -9.94 -15.40 -41.12
N PHE A 280 -8.89 -15.28 -40.29
CA PHE A 280 -9.03 -15.23 -38.84
C PHE A 280 -9.58 -13.90 -38.32
N ILE A 281 -9.34 -12.80 -39.05
CA ILE A 281 -9.81 -11.45 -38.70
C ILE A 281 -11.04 -11.03 -39.53
N GLY A 282 -11.26 -11.67 -40.69
CA GLY A 282 -12.53 -11.59 -41.44
C GLY A 282 -12.71 -10.37 -42.33
N ILE A 283 -11.64 -9.63 -42.66
CA ILE A 283 -11.71 -8.31 -43.34
C ILE A 283 -10.92 -8.31 -44.66
N GLU A 284 -11.36 -7.50 -45.63
CA GLU A 284 -10.57 -7.16 -46.83
C GLU A 284 -9.48 -6.13 -46.55
N SER A 285 -8.40 -6.62 -45.95
CA SER A 285 -7.20 -5.85 -45.60
C SER A 285 -6.23 -5.68 -46.78
N ASN A 286 -5.45 -4.59 -46.75
CA ASN A 286 -4.37 -4.32 -47.69
C ASN A 286 -3.07 -5.03 -47.29
N SER A 287 -2.35 -5.58 -48.29
CA SER A 287 -1.01 -6.15 -48.10
C SER A 287 0.03 -5.05 -47.93
N LYS A 288 0.84 -5.12 -46.86
CA LYS A 288 1.81 -4.07 -46.48
C LYS A 288 3.03 -4.67 -45.76
N LYS A 289 4.23 -4.20 -46.12
CA LYS A 289 5.45 -4.53 -45.36
C LYS A 289 5.38 -3.86 -43.98
N LEU A 290 5.75 -4.57 -42.92
CA LEU A 290 5.93 -3.99 -41.59
C LEU A 290 7.04 -2.93 -41.65
N GLN A 291 6.87 -1.81 -40.93
CA GLN A 291 7.99 -0.88 -40.75
C GLN A 291 8.92 -1.46 -39.68
N THR A 292 10.14 -1.82 -40.07
CA THR A 292 11.27 -2.07 -39.16
C THR A 292 12.29 -0.93 -39.27
N TYR A 293 13.27 -0.93 -38.38
CA TYR A 293 14.46 -0.07 -38.44
C TYR A 293 15.66 -0.90 -38.00
N ASN A 294 16.62 -1.16 -38.88
CA ASN A 294 17.83 -1.88 -38.53
C ASN A 294 18.87 -0.93 -37.92
N ILE A 295 19.41 -1.29 -36.75
CA ILE A 295 20.37 -0.43 -36.03
C ILE A 295 21.78 -0.47 -36.61
N PHE A 296 22.12 -1.48 -37.42
CA PHE A 296 23.45 -1.61 -38.03
C PHE A 296 23.53 -0.97 -39.44
N ASP A 297 22.38 -0.72 -40.07
CA ASP A 297 22.28 0.02 -41.35
C ASP A 297 22.42 1.55 -41.18
N ASN A 298 22.59 2.06 -39.94
CA ASN A 298 22.52 3.49 -39.61
C ASN A 298 23.69 3.92 -38.70
N ASP A 299 24.11 5.18 -38.81
CA ASP A 299 25.13 5.75 -37.93
C ASP A 299 24.63 5.87 -36.46
N PRO A 300 25.50 5.63 -35.47
CA PRO A 300 25.17 5.81 -34.05
C PRO A 300 24.99 7.28 -33.65
N ASP A 301 24.21 7.53 -32.60
CA ASP A 301 24.03 8.87 -32.00
C ASP A 301 25.36 9.41 -31.40
N PHE A 302 26.26 8.53 -30.98
CA PHE A 302 27.61 8.85 -30.52
C PHE A 302 28.58 7.68 -30.77
N LYS A 303 29.85 7.96 -31.10
CA LYS A 303 30.91 6.94 -31.24
C LYS A 303 32.31 7.53 -31.01
N ASN A 304 33.16 6.82 -30.28
CA ASN A 304 34.59 7.11 -30.14
C ASN A 304 35.41 5.80 -30.06
N SER A 305 36.63 5.85 -29.51
CA SER A 305 37.49 4.67 -29.30
C SER A 305 37.03 3.74 -28.18
N HIS A 306 36.16 4.21 -27.28
CA HIS A 306 35.72 3.51 -26.06
C HIS A 306 34.34 2.85 -26.22
N GLY A 307 33.66 3.08 -27.34
CA GLY A 307 32.32 2.55 -27.59
C GLY A 307 31.44 3.41 -28.50
N TRP A 308 30.16 3.08 -28.54
CA TRP A 308 29.12 3.82 -29.25
C TRP A 308 27.73 3.65 -28.61
N THR A 309 26.81 4.59 -28.91
CA THR A 309 25.39 4.50 -28.53
C THR A 309 24.47 4.86 -29.69
N LEU A 310 23.28 4.28 -29.74
CA LEU A 310 22.24 4.57 -30.75
C LEU A 310 20.85 4.55 -30.10
N THR A 311 19.97 5.49 -30.47
CA THR A 311 18.57 5.55 -29.98
C THR A 311 17.54 5.54 -31.11
N VAL A 312 16.64 4.55 -31.09
CA VAL A 312 15.51 4.46 -32.02
C VAL A 312 14.27 5.04 -31.34
N THR A 313 13.71 6.10 -31.94
CA THR A 313 12.55 6.82 -31.42
C THR A 313 11.44 6.86 -32.47
N LYS A 314 10.28 7.43 -32.13
CA LYS A 314 9.18 7.70 -33.06
C LYS A 314 9.55 8.56 -34.28
N LYS A 315 10.73 9.21 -34.28
CA LYS A 315 11.25 9.95 -35.46
C LYS A 315 11.69 8.97 -36.55
N GLN A 316 12.46 7.95 -36.16
CA GLN A 316 12.94 6.89 -37.04
C GLN A 316 11.82 5.86 -37.33
N LEU A 317 11.24 5.28 -36.27
CA LEU A 317 10.28 4.19 -36.36
C LEU A 317 8.91 4.65 -35.82
N LYS A 318 8.00 5.05 -36.72
CA LYS A 318 6.71 5.66 -36.36
C LYS A 318 5.80 4.81 -35.45
N PRO A 319 5.71 3.46 -35.61
CA PRO A 319 4.89 2.60 -34.73
C PRO A 319 5.20 2.75 -33.23
N LEU A 320 6.45 3.01 -32.86
CA LEU A 320 6.87 3.24 -31.46
C LEU A 320 6.05 4.34 -30.76
N LYS A 321 5.53 5.33 -31.51
CA LYS A 321 4.64 6.37 -30.96
C LYS A 321 3.38 5.78 -30.31
N GLN A 322 2.83 4.70 -30.86
CA GLN A 322 1.52 4.16 -30.47
C GLN A 322 1.53 3.61 -29.03
N HIS A 323 2.66 3.02 -28.63
CA HIS A 323 2.83 2.35 -27.34
C HIS A 323 3.79 3.10 -26.39
N ASN A 324 4.27 4.27 -26.81
CA ASN A 324 5.25 5.13 -26.12
C ASN A 324 6.56 4.42 -25.68
N ILE A 325 6.91 3.28 -26.29
CA ILE A 325 8.18 2.58 -26.06
C ILE A 325 9.24 3.09 -27.04
N GLY A 326 10.45 3.38 -26.57
CA GLY A 326 11.65 3.61 -27.39
C GLY A 326 12.62 2.44 -27.30
N PHE A 327 13.68 2.47 -28.10
CA PHE A 327 14.78 1.49 -28.04
C PHE A 327 16.13 2.22 -28.01
N LEU A 328 17.12 1.63 -27.34
CA LEU A 328 18.50 2.07 -27.33
C LEU A 328 19.46 0.88 -27.44
N MET A 329 20.69 1.16 -27.88
CA MET A 329 21.80 0.22 -27.94
C MET A 329 23.05 0.93 -27.42
N VAL A 330 23.80 0.26 -26.56
CA VAL A 330 25.07 0.73 -26.01
C VAL A 330 26.10 -0.38 -26.18
N ASN A 331 27.28 0.00 -26.66
CA ASN A 331 28.44 -0.86 -26.79
C ASN A 331 29.63 -0.14 -26.15
N LEU A 332 30.19 -0.73 -25.11
CA LEU A 332 31.43 -0.31 -24.46
C LEU A 332 32.51 -1.34 -24.80
N THR A 333 33.69 -0.86 -25.22
CA THR A 333 34.90 -1.72 -25.27
C THR A 333 35.35 -2.07 -23.84
N MET A 334 36.38 -2.90 -23.68
CA MET A 334 37.00 -3.14 -22.36
C MET A 334 37.48 -1.81 -21.73
N GLU A 335 37.63 -1.78 -20.40
CA GLU A 335 38.11 -0.61 -19.64
C GLU A 335 37.38 0.71 -19.98
N SER A 336 36.05 0.68 -20.17
CA SER A 336 35.29 1.81 -20.71
C SER A 336 34.00 2.08 -19.92
N MET A 337 33.59 3.35 -19.86
CA MET A 337 32.43 3.80 -19.09
C MET A 337 31.52 4.70 -19.93
N LEU A 338 30.22 4.39 -20.01
CA LEU A 338 29.19 5.39 -20.35
C LEU A 338 29.04 6.30 -19.12
N GLY A 339 29.48 7.56 -19.25
CA GLY A 339 29.72 8.44 -18.13
C GLY A 339 28.47 8.81 -17.33
N PRO A 340 28.63 9.30 -16.08
CA PRO A 340 27.51 9.55 -15.16
C PRO A 340 26.43 10.45 -15.77
N HIS A 341 25.21 9.96 -15.85
CA HIS A 341 24.06 10.66 -16.46
C HIS A 341 22.73 10.21 -15.88
N TRP A 342 21.64 10.96 -16.10
CA TRP A 342 20.28 10.47 -15.80
C TRP A 342 19.33 10.62 -16.99
N ASN A 343 18.30 9.78 -17.01
CA ASN A 343 17.22 9.83 -17.99
C ASN A 343 16.05 10.68 -17.46
N PRO A 344 15.71 11.83 -18.07
CA PRO A 344 14.66 12.72 -17.54
C PRO A 344 13.24 12.34 -17.99
N LEU A 345 13.08 11.54 -19.05
CA LEU A 345 11.77 11.19 -19.62
C LEU A 345 11.43 9.70 -19.56
N ALA A 346 12.42 8.81 -19.45
CA ALA A 346 12.26 7.36 -19.54
C ALA A 346 12.90 6.60 -18.37
N THR A 347 12.26 5.51 -17.98
CA THR A 347 12.92 4.36 -17.34
C THR A 347 13.57 3.53 -18.44
N GLU A 348 14.72 2.96 -18.13
CA GLU A 348 15.52 2.10 -19.00
C GLU A 348 15.42 0.65 -18.52
N ILE A 349 15.03 -0.27 -19.41
CA ILE A 349 14.98 -1.71 -19.16
C ILE A 349 15.92 -2.38 -20.17
N ALA A 350 17.12 -2.74 -19.71
CA ALA A 350 18.25 -3.15 -20.53
C ALA A 350 18.54 -4.65 -20.45
N VAL A 351 18.92 -5.26 -21.58
CA VAL A 351 19.29 -6.67 -21.71
C VAL A 351 20.73 -6.75 -22.19
N VAL A 352 21.60 -7.41 -21.42
CA VAL A 352 23.02 -7.60 -21.80
C VAL A 352 23.11 -8.60 -22.95
N LEU A 353 23.81 -8.22 -24.01
CA LEU A 353 23.99 -8.99 -25.24
C LEU A 353 25.36 -9.67 -25.34
N GLU A 354 26.40 -9.07 -24.79
CA GLU A 354 27.79 -9.54 -24.87
C GLU A 354 28.61 -9.00 -23.71
N GLY A 355 29.51 -9.85 -23.19
CA GLY A 355 30.40 -9.55 -22.07
C GLY A 355 29.70 -9.30 -20.74
N GLU A 356 30.37 -8.54 -19.86
CA GLU A 356 29.97 -8.26 -18.48
C GLU A 356 30.37 -6.84 -18.06
N GLY A 357 29.74 -6.32 -17.00
CA GLY A 357 30.09 -5.01 -16.46
C GLY A 357 29.43 -4.69 -15.12
N MET A 358 29.81 -3.54 -14.57
CA MET A 358 29.20 -2.96 -13.38
C MET A 358 28.26 -1.80 -13.74
N VAL A 359 27.16 -1.71 -13.00
CA VAL A 359 26.22 -0.60 -13.06
C VAL A 359 26.15 0.07 -11.69
N ARG A 360 26.45 1.37 -11.66
CA ARG A 360 26.26 2.22 -10.49
C ARG A 360 24.99 3.03 -10.67
N VAL A 361 24.07 2.96 -9.72
CA VAL A 361 22.86 3.79 -9.69
C VAL A 361 22.85 4.60 -8.39
N VAL A 362 22.68 5.91 -8.51
CA VAL A 362 22.55 6.86 -7.40
C VAL A 362 21.09 7.23 -7.22
N CYS A 363 20.62 7.33 -5.98
CA CYS A 363 19.30 7.88 -5.69
C CYS A 363 19.39 9.35 -5.26
N GLY A 364 18.70 10.23 -5.99
CA GLY A 364 18.55 11.65 -5.64
C GLY A 364 17.34 11.96 -4.74
N SER A 365 16.89 11.00 -3.92
CA SER A 365 15.70 11.14 -3.07
C SER A 365 16.02 11.86 -1.76
N ASN A 366 15.15 12.78 -1.35
CA ASN A 366 15.17 13.35 0.00
C ASN A 366 14.63 12.37 1.07
N ASN A 367 14.00 11.27 0.64
CA ASN A 367 13.52 10.19 1.50
C ASN A 367 14.45 8.97 1.35
N VAL A 368 15.35 8.79 2.31
CA VAL A 368 16.41 7.77 2.30
C VAL A 368 15.83 6.35 2.42
N ASP A 369 14.74 6.20 3.19
CA ASP A 369 14.11 4.91 3.46
C ASP A 369 13.34 4.33 2.26
N GLU A 370 12.93 5.17 1.30
CA GLU A 370 12.22 4.71 0.09
C GLU A 370 13.15 4.42 -1.09
N CYS A 371 14.42 4.88 -1.07
CA CYS A 371 15.28 4.81 -2.24
C CYS A 371 16.77 4.94 -1.91
N GLN A 372 17.53 3.86 -2.15
CA GLN A 372 18.96 3.73 -1.84
C GLN A 372 19.83 3.80 -3.10
N ASN A 373 21.11 4.13 -2.91
CA ASN A 373 22.13 3.93 -3.95
C ASN A 373 22.35 2.43 -4.17
N LYS A 374 22.51 2.00 -5.42
CA LYS A 374 22.67 0.58 -5.79
C LYS A 374 23.99 0.37 -6.56
N ARG A 375 24.56 -0.82 -6.44
CA ARG A 375 25.62 -1.37 -7.29
C ARG A 375 25.23 -2.78 -7.67
N PHE A 376 25.47 -3.16 -8.91
CA PHE A 376 25.24 -4.51 -9.38
C PHE A 376 26.10 -4.83 -10.59
N ARG A 377 26.63 -6.06 -10.62
CA ARG A 377 27.21 -6.68 -11.81
C ARG A 377 26.10 -7.13 -12.75
N VAL A 378 26.36 -7.10 -14.04
CA VAL A 378 25.48 -7.67 -15.08
C VAL A 378 26.31 -8.47 -16.07
N LYS A 379 25.82 -9.65 -16.46
CA LYS A 379 26.46 -10.60 -17.38
C LYS A 379 25.54 -10.94 -18.55
N GLN A 380 26.07 -11.58 -19.60
CA GLN A 380 25.34 -11.88 -20.84
C GLN A 380 23.98 -12.56 -20.61
N GLY A 381 22.91 -11.83 -20.95
CA GLY A 381 21.51 -12.27 -20.87
C GLY A 381 20.78 -11.89 -19.58
N ASP A 382 21.43 -11.22 -18.63
CA ASP A 382 20.72 -10.56 -17.53
C ASP A 382 19.88 -9.39 -18.06
N VAL A 383 18.85 -9.02 -17.30
CA VAL A 383 18.08 -7.81 -17.53
C VAL A 383 18.18 -6.88 -16.34
N PHE A 384 18.55 -5.63 -16.56
CA PHE A 384 18.59 -4.60 -15.52
C PHE A 384 17.66 -3.42 -15.81
N LEU A 385 17.27 -2.72 -14.75
CA LEU A 385 16.32 -1.60 -14.81
C LEU A 385 16.87 -0.39 -14.05
N VAL A 386 16.99 0.74 -14.75
CA VAL A 386 17.31 2.04 -14.13
C VAL A 386 16.13 3.00 -14.30
N PRO A 387 15.47 3.45 -13.21
CA PRO A 387 14.33 4.34 -13.32
C PRO A 387 14.73 5.76 -13.74
N ARG A 388 13.78 6.50 -14.32
CA ARG A 388 13.98 7.94 -14.63
C ARG A 388 14.47 8.73 -13.40
N PHE A 389 15.21 9.80 -13.65
CA PHE A 389 15.81 10.68 -12.64
C PHE A 389 16.82 10.05 -11.67
N HIS A 390 17.22 8.79 -11.86
CA HIS A 390 18.37 8.22 -11.15
C HIS A 390 19.65 8.48 -11.97
N PRO A 391 20.67 9.16 -11.42
CA PRO A 391 21.99 9.22 -12.05
C PRO A 391 22.64 7.83 -12.04
N MET A 392 23.22 7.45 -13.17
CA MET A 392 23.82 6.14 -13.40
C MET A 392 25.09 6.22 -14.23
N ALA A 393 25.95 5.22 -14.07
CA ALA A 393 27.09 4.94 -14.95
C ALA A 393 27.13 3.43 -15.25
N HIS A 394 27.51 3.11 -16.49
CA HIS A 394 27.70 1.72 -16.96
C HIS A 394 29.17 1.54 -17.31
N MET A 395 29.82 0.51 -16.76
CA MET A 395 31.26 0.29 -16.85
C MET A 395 31.56 -1.15 -17.27
N SER A 396 32.43 -1.35 -18.25
CA SER A 396 32.99 -2.65 -18.61
C SER A 396 34.24 -2.97 -17.79
N PHE A 397 34.56 -4.26 -17.68
CA PHE A 397 35.76 -4.76 -17.02
C PHE A 397 37.01 -4.69 -17.94
N ASP A 398 38.17 -5.03 -17.40
CA ASP A 398 39.45 -5.11 -18.10
C ASP A 398 39.53 -6.20 -19.20
N LYS A 399 38.75 -7.27 -19.07
CA LYS A 399 38.80 -8.48 -19.94
C LYS A 399 37.61 -8.64 -20.87
N GLU A 400 36.48 -8.00 -20.57
CA GLU A 400 35.20 -8.18 -21.27
C GLU A 400 34.63 -6.82 -21.69
N PRO A 401 34.02 -6.70 -22.90
CA PRO A 401 33.22 -5.52 -23.25
C PRO A 401 31.93 -5.50 -22.43
N LEU A 402 31.17 -4.40 -22.51
CA LEU A 402 29.78 -4.38 -22.06
C LEU A 402 28.88 -3.92 -23.21
N VAL A 403 28.11 -4.84 -23.77
CA VAL A 403 27.14 -4.54 -24.85
C VAL A 403 25.74 -4.86 -24.38
N PHE A 404 24.83 -3.89 -24.45
CA PHE A 404 23.42 -4.09 -24.10
C PHE A 404 22.49 -3.30 -25.01
N MET A 405 21.31 -3.86 -25.22
CA MET A 405 20.16 -3.12 -25.75
C MET A 405 19.25 -2.68 -24.60
N GLY A 406 18.44 -1.64 -24.78
CA GLY A 406 17.43 -1.25 -23.81
C GLY A 406 16.10 -0.84 -24.44
N PHE A 407 15.00 -1.18 -23.76
CA PHE A 407 13.70 -0.58 -24.00
C PHE A 407 13.57 0.68 -23.11
N SER A 408 13.11 1.76 -23.71
CA SER A 408 12.85 3.04 -23.05
C SER A 408 11.36 3.20 -22.84
N THR A 409 10.90 3.63 -21.66
CA THR A 409 9.48 3.96 -21.42
C THR A 409 9.02 5.29 -22.04
N ALA A 410 9.83 5.87 -22.94
CA ALA A 410 9.43 6.96 -23.83
C ALA A 410 9.86 6.73 -25.29
N ALA A 411 8.90 6.85 -26.23
CA ALA A 411 9.15 6.85 -27.68
C ALA A 411 9.61 8.21 -28.23
N LYS A 412 9.76 9.21 -27.35
CA LYS A 412 10.38 10.52 -27.66
C LYS A 412 11.90 10.39 -27.43
N LYS A 413 12.73 11.21 -28.09
CA LYS A 413 14.16 11.27 -27.72
C LYS A 413 14.24 11.72 -26.26
N ASN A 414 14.82 10.88 -25.42
CA ASN A 414 14.85 11.06 -23.96
C ASN A 414 15.81 12.18 -23.54
N HIS A 415 16.87 12.43 -24.33
CA HIS A 415 17.95 13.39 -24.02
C HIS A 415 18.58 13.11 -22.64
N PRO A 416 19.36 12.03 -22.49
CA PRO A 416 20.13 11.78 -21.27
C PRO A 416 20.95 13.01 -20.85
N GLN A 417 20.97 13.30 -19.57
CA GLN A 417 21.63 14.47 -18.99
C GLN A 417 22.94 14.04 -18.36
N PHE A 418 24.07 14.27 -19.06
CA PHE A 418 25.40 13.88 -18.60
C PHE A 418 25.97 14.87 -17.58
N LEU A 419 26.76 14.36 -16.63
CA LEU A 419 27.50 15.14 -15.63
C LEU A 419 28.96 15.39 -16.04
N ALA A 420 29.50 14.60 -16.98
CA ALA A 420 30.86 14.71 -17.50
C ALA A 420 30.90 15.06 -19.00
N GLY A 421 32.07 15.48 -19.51
CA GLY A 421 32.29 15.91 -20.89
C GLY A 421 31.85 17.36 -21.18
N LYS A 422 32.08 17.83 -22.42
CA LYS A 422 31.63 19.18 -22.86
C LYS A 422 30.11 19.31 -22.95
N GLY A 423 29.39 18.24 -23.30
CA GLY A 423 27.93 18.17 -23.22
C GLY A 423 27.33 18.11 -21.80
N SER A 424 28.13 18.21 -20.74
CA SER A 424 27.65 18.13 -19.34
C SER A 424 26.69 19.25 -18.96
N VAL A 425 25.65 18.92 -18.19
CA VAL A 425 24.74 19.92 -17.58
C VAL A 425 25.47 20.92 -16.68
N LEU A 426 26.63 20.55 -16.10
CA LEU A 426 27.42 21.41 -15.24
C LEU A 426 28.12 22.54 -16.01
N GLN A 427 28.30 22.38 -17.33
CA GLN A 427 28.82 23.42 -18.23
C GLN A 427 27.78 24.50 -18.55
N ILE A 428 26.49 24.19 -18.39
CA ILE A 428 25.35 25.08 -18.68
C ILE A 428 25.06 26.01 -17.49
N LEU A 429 25.40 25.57 -16.27
CA LEU A 429 25.20 26.31 -15.03
C LEU A 429 26.32 27.33 -14.79
N ASP A 430 26.02 28.40 -14.04
CA ASP A 430 27.06 29.31 -13.59
C ASP A 430 28.04 28.61 -12.64
N LYS A 431 29.34 28.73 -12.93
CA LYS A 431 30.39 28.02 -12.21
C LYS A 431 30.56 28.45 -10.75
N GLN A 432 30.14 29.65 -10.34
CA GLN A 432 30.10 30.05 -8.93
C GLN A 432 28.93 29.35 -8.21
N ILE A 433 27.78 29.21 -8.87
CA ILE A 433 26.64 28.46 -8.35
C ILE A 433 27.02 26.98 -8.16
N VAL A 434 27.61 26.34 -9.19
CA VAL A 434 28.10 24.95 -9.09
C VAL A 434 29.14 24.79 -7.97
N ALA A 435 30.08 25.73 -7.84
CA ALA A 435 31.09 25.71 -6.78
C ALA A 435 30.47 25.84 -5.38
N THR A 436 29.47 26.71 -5.22
CA THR A 436 28.71 26.89 -3.98
C THR A 436 27.92 25.63 -3.63
N SER A 437 27.19 25.05 -4.58
CA SER A 437 26.41 23.81 -4.40
C SER A 437 27.26 22.60 -4.02
N LEU A 438 28.51 22.53 -4.50
CA LEU A 438 29.46 21.46 -4.19
C LEU A 438 30.42 21.82 -3.03
N CYS A 439 30.25 22.98 -2.39
CA CYS A 439 31.09 23.49 -1.29
C CYS A 439 32.61 23.52 -1.60
N VAL A 440 32.98 23.84 -2.85
CA VAL A 440 34.37 23.93 -3.32
C VAL A 440 34.69 25.31 -3.90
N SER A 441 35.97 25.56 -4.23
CA SER A 441 36.36 26.80 -4.89
C SER A 441 35.91 26.84 -6.35
N LYS A 442 35.62 28.04 -6.88
CA LYS A 442 35.33 28.21 -8.32
C LYS A 442 36.47 27.74 -9.22
N ARG A 443 37.73 27.86 -8.76
CA ARG A 443 38.90 27.29 -9.44
C ARG A 443 38.84 25.77 -9.53
N THR A 444 38.36 25.10 -8.49
CA THR A 444 38.15 23.64 -8.49
C THR A 444 37.12 23.24 -9.55
N ILE A 445 36.04 24.00 -9.70
CA ILE A 445 35.04 23.78 -10.76
C ILE A 445 35.56 24.16 -12.14
N ASP A 446 36.33 25.24 -12.28
CA ASP A 446 36.99 25.56 -13.55
C ASP A 446 37.90 24.43 -14.01
N GLN A 447 38.64 23.79 -13.11
CA GLN A 447 39.50 22.62 -13.41
C GLN A 447 38.70 21.33 -13.65
N LEU A 448 37.66 21.05 -12.86
CA LEU A 448 36.78 19.87 -13.03
C LEU A 448 36.03 19.89 -14.36
N LEU A 449 35.69 21.08 -14.86
CA LEU A 449 34.97 21.28 -16.12
C LEU A 449 35.90 21.58 -17.31
N ASP A 450 37.23 21.55 -17.15
CA ASP A 450 38.21 21.74 -18.22
C ASP A 450 38.41 20.43 -19.03
N SER A 451 37.30 19.89 -19.54
CA SER A 451 37.28 18.66 -20.31
C SER A 451 37.64 18.96 -21.78
N PRO A 452 38.73 18.39 -22.33
CA PRO A 452 39.17 18.71 -23.69
C PRO A 452 38.29 18.09 -24.77
N ASP A 453 37.53 17.03 -24.45
CA ASP A 453 36.77 16.23 -25.42
C ASP A 453 35.26 16.35 -25.23
N ASP A 454 34.52 16.40 -26.35
CA ASP A 454 33.05 16.30 -26.32
C ASP A 454 32.65 14.82 -26.35
N SER A 455 32.92 14.16 -25.22
CA SER A 455 32.72 12.73 -25.06
C SER A 455 31.67 12.42 -24.00
N ILE A 456 30.91 11.34 -24.22
CA ILE A 456 30.00 10.75 -23.22
C ILE A 456 30.40 9.32 -22.82
N ILE A 457 31.28 8.68 -23.60
CA ILE A 457 31.93 7.41 -23.24
C ILE A 457 33.41 7.69 -22.99
N PHE A 458 33.96 7.20 -21.88
CA PHE A 458 35.32 7.49 -21.43
C PHE A 458 36.10 6.18 -21.23
N GLY A 459 37.42 6.22 -21.41
CA GLY A 459 38.30 5.19 -20.84
C GLY A 459 38.25 5.27 -19.31
N CYS A 460 38.13 4.11 -18.66
CA CYS A 460 37.93 3.99 -17.23
C CYS A 460 38.58 2.68 -16.72
N ASN A 461 39.91 2.63 -16.80
CA ASN A 461 40.72 1.51 -16.31
C ASN A 461 40.38 1.19 -14.85
N SER A 462 40.13 -0.08 -14.54
CA SER A 462 39.78 -0.59 -13.20
C SER A 462 38.48 -0.05 -12.57
N CYS A 463 37.67 0.75 -13.27
CA CYS A 463 36.46 1.37 -12.69
C CYS A 463 35.36 0.37 -12.33
N ALA A 464 35.19 -0.70 -13.12
CA ALA A 464 34.24 -1.76 -12.79
C ALA A 464 34.74 -2.60 -11.61
N GLU A 465 36.04 -2.87 -11.56
CA GLU A 465 36.72 -3.64 -10.52
C GLU A 465 36.68 -2.91 -9.16
N GLU A 466 36.83 -1.58 -9.14
CA GLU A 466 36.66 -0.77 -7.92
C GLU A 466 35.20 -0.76 -7.44
N GLU A 467 34.22 -0.57 -8.32
CA GLU A 467 32.80 -0.60 -7.95
C GLU A 467 32.32 -2.03 -7.57
N GLU A 468 32.90 -3.08 -8.14
CA GLU A 468 32.68 -4.47 -7.71
C GLU A 468 33.23 -4.70 -6.31
N LYS A 469 34.48 -4.32 -6.05
CA LYS A 469 35.09 -4.44 -4.71
C LYS A 469 34.30 -3.66 -3.66
N LEU A 470 33.80 -2.46 -3.99
CA LEU A 470 32.93 -1.68 -3.10
C LEU A 470 31.56 -2.36 -2.88
N MET A 471 31.00 -3.02 -3.89
CA MET A 471 29.78 -3.83 -3.76
C MET A 471 29.99 -5.05 -2.85
N GLU A 472 31.13 -5.74 -2.94
CA GLU A 472 31.46 -6.85 -2.04
C GLU A 472 31.65 -6.36 -0.61
N GLU A 473 32.41 -5.28 -0.43
CA GLU A 473 32.61 -4.61 0.86
C GLU A 473 31.31 -4.08 1.49
N GLU A 474 30.30 -3.71 0.70
CA GLU A 474 28.97 -3.33 1.19
C GLU A 474 28.18 -4.58 1.63
N LYS A 475 28.18 -5.65 0.81
CA LYS A 475 27.53 -6.94 1.13
C LYS A 475 28.11 -7.66 2.34
N GLU A 476 29.39 -7.50 2.64
CA GLU A 476 30.00 -8.06 3.86
C GLU A 476 29.51 -7.34 5.12
N LYS A 477 29.49 -5.99 5.10
CA LYS A 477 29.00 -5.17 6.21
C LYS A 477 27.52 -5.42 6.50
N GLU A 478 26.69 -5.58 5.46
CA GLU A 478 25.27 -5.94 5.63
C GLU A 478 25.09 -7.28 6.35
N LYS A 479 25.92 -8.30 6.05
CA LYS A 479 25.90 -9.60 6.75
C LYS A 479 26.37 -9.50 8.20
N GLU A 480 27.43 -8.74 8.46
CA GLU A 480 27.91 -8.49 9.83
C GLU A 480 26.85 -7.78 10.67
N GLU A 481 26.12 -6.81 10.11
CA GLU A 481 24.98 -6.18 10.77
C GLU A 481 23.81 -7.16 10.99
N GLU A 482 23.47 -8.00 10.01
CA GLU A 482 22.38 -8.98 10.15
C GLU A 482 22.71 -10.06 11.21
N GLU A 483 23.95 -10.57 11.24
CA GLU A 483 24.41 -11.46 12.29
C GLU A 483 24.42 -10.77 13.66
N LYS A 484 24.85 -9.51 13.74
CA LYS A 484 24.82 -8.75 15.00
C LYS A 484 23.40 -8.59 15.53
N ARG A 485 22.44 -8.25 14.66
CA ARG A 485 21.02 -8.11 15.04
C ARG A 485 20.44 -9.44 15.54
N LYS A 486 20.73 -10.56 14.88
CA LYS A 486 20.30 -11.89 15.34
C LYS A 486 20.85 -12.24 16.72
N ARG A 487 22.12 -11.94 16.99
CA ARG A 487 22.73 -12.14 18.33
C ARG A 487 22.11 -11.23 19.39
N GLU A 488 21.76 -9.98 19.03
CA GLU A 488 21.05 -9.06 19.92
C GLU A 488 19.61 -9.54 20.22
N GLU A 489 18.90 -10.08 19.23
CA GLU A 489 17.58 -10.71 19.38
C GLU A 489 17.65 -11.99 20.25
N GLU A 490 18.63 -12.87 20.02
CA GLU A 490 18.88 -14.06 20.85
C GLU A 490 19.21 -13.69 22.32
N GLU A 491 20.05 -12.67 22.52
CA GLU A 491 20.35 -12.13 23.85
C GLU A 491 19.11 -11.52 24.55
N GLU A 492 18.21 -10.85 23.82
CA GLU A 492 16.95 -10.34 24.39
C GLU A 492 15.96 -11.46 24.73
N GLU A 493 15.89 -12.51 23.90
CA GLU A 493 15.10 -13.72 24.22
C GLU A 493 15.64 -14.42 25.48
N GLU A 494 16.95 -14.62 25.61
CA GLU A 494 17.54 -15.26 26.80
C GLU A 494 17.25 -14.44 28.07
N LYS A 495 17.50 -13.13 28.04
CA LYS A 495 17.16 -12.20 29.14
C LYS A 495 15.66 -12.13 29.39
N GLY A 496 14.82 -12.45 28.40
CA GLY A 496 13.37 -12.60 28.55
C GLY A 496 13.03 -13.85 29.37
N ARG A 497 13.60 -15.00 28.99
CA ARG A 497 13.42 -16.30 29.66
C ARG A 497 13.94 -16.25 31.11
N GLU A 498 15.10 -15.66 31.35
CA GLU A 498 15.64 -15.45 32.71
C GLU A 498 14.68 -14.62 33.59
N LYS A 499 14.10 -13.54 33.05
CA LYS A 499 13.13 -12.70 33.78
C LYS A 499 11.82 -13.43 34.04
N GLU A 500 11.40 -14.34 33.16
CA GLU A 500 10.21 -15.17 33.38
C GLU A 500 10.47 -16.23 34.47
N GLU A 501 11.64 -16.89 34.46
CA GLU A 501 12.05 -17.78 35.54
C GLU A 501 12.20 -17.06 36.88
N ALA A 502 12.82 -15.87 36.90
CA ALA A 502 12.96 -15.07 38.11
C ALA A 502 11.60 -14.72 38.72
N LYS A 503 10.62 -14.32 37.90
CA LYS A 503 9.24 -14.07 38.33
C LYS A 503 8.58 -15.33 38.91
N LYS A 504 8.70 -16.48 38.24
CA LYS A 504 8.15 -17.76 38.73
C LYS A 504 8.74 -18.14 40.10
N ARG A 505 10.06 -17.95 40.28
CA ARG A 505 10.74 -18.18 41.56
C ARG A 505 10.27 -17.20 42.65
N GLU A 506 10.07 -15.93 42.31
CA GLU A 506 9.55 -14.90 43.23
C GLU A 506 8.06 -15.15 43.60
N GLU A 507 7.25 -15.64 42.68
CA GLU A 507 5.87 -16.06 42.92
C GLU A 507 5.80 -17.31 43.80
N GLU A 508 6.63 -18.33 43.54
CA GLU A 508 6.79 -19.49 44.43
C GLU A 508 7.26 -19.09 45.83
N GLU A 509 8.21 -18.17 45.96
CA GLU A 509 8.69 -17.71 47.27
C GLU A 509 7.60 -16.94 48.03
N LYS A 510 6.85 -16.05 47.37
CA LYS A 510 5.67 -15.39 47.94
C LYS A 510 4.59 -16.38 48.34
N GLU A 511 4.37 -17.45 47.57
CA GLU A 511 3.40 -18.49 47.94
C GLU A 511 3.88 -19.27 49.18
N ARG A 512 5.17 -19.61 49.26
CA ARG A 512 5.76 -20.27 50.44
C ARG A 512 5.73 -19.37 51.68
N GLU A 513 6.02 -18.07 51.54
CA GLU A 513 5.92 -17.10 52.64
C GLU A 513 4.46 -16.91 53.08
N ARG A 514 3.52 -16.87 52.13
CA ARG A 514 2.08 -16.81 52.43
C ARG A 514 1.60 -18.05 53.16
N ARG A 515 1.97 -19.26 52.71
CA ARG A 515 1.64 -20.52 53.38
C ARG A 515 2.17 -20.54 54.82
N ARG A 516 3.40 -20.08 55.06
CA ARG A 516 3.96 -19.91 56.42
C ARG A 516 3.17 -18.91 57.26
N LYS A 517 2.74 -17.77 56.69
CA LYS A 517 1.89 -16.80 57.40
C LYS A 517 0.50 -17.35 57.70
N GLU A 518 -0.07 -18.18 56.82
CA GLU A 518 -1.33 -18.87 57.06
C GLU A 518 -1.18 -19.97 58.14
N GLU A 519 -0.05 -20.68 58.18
CA GLU A 519 0.32 -21.62 59.27
C GLU A 519 0.55 -20.90 60.62
N GLU A 520 1.29 -19.79 60.63
CA GLU A 520 1.51 -18.95 61.82
C GLU A 520 0.22 -18.28 62.31
N GLU A 521 -0.63 -17.79 61.41
CA GLU A 521 -1.97 -17.30 61.77
C GLU A 521 -2.86 -18.41 62.31
N GLU A 522 -2.80 -19.63 61.79
CA GLU A 522 -3.56 -20.75 62.37
C GLU A 522 -3.04 -21.10 63.76
N GLU A 523 -1.72 -21.12 63.99
CA GLU A 523 -1.17 -21.36 65.32
C GLU A 523 -1.53 -20.23 66.31
N VAL A 524 -1.45 -18.97 65.88
CA VAL A 524 -1.88 -17.82 66.69
C VAL A 524 -3.37 -17.89 66.99
N ARG A 525 -4.23 -18.23 66.01
CA ARG A 525 -5.68 -18.40 66.22
C ARG A 525 -5.98 -19.56 67.18
N ARG A 526 -5.25 -20.69 67.09
CA ARG A 526 -5.36 -21.80 68.05
C ARG A 526 -5.00 -21.35 69.48
N ARG A 527 -3.87 -20.65 69.64
CA ARG A 527 -3.45 -20.08 70.94
C ARG A 527 -4.39 -18.97 71.44
N GLU A 528 -5.01 -18.20 70.55
CA GLU A 528 -5.99 -17.16 70.90
C GLU A 528 -7.36 -17.77 71.23
N GLU A 529 -7.78 -18.86 70.60
CA GLU A 529 -8.94 -19.65 71.03
C GLU A 529 -8.71 -20.31 72.38
N GLU A 530 -7.53 -20.88 72.62
CA GLU A 530 -7.13 -21.45 73.91
C GLU A 530 -7.19 -20.38 75.01
N ARG A 531 -6.53 -19.23 74.78
CA ARG A 531 -6.66 -18.05 75.66
C ARG A 531 -8.08 -17.52 75.79
N LYS A 532 -8.92 -17.54 74.75
CA LYS A 532 -10.32 -17.10 74.84
C LYS A 532 -11.16 -18.06 75.65
N ARG A 533 -10.85 -19.37 75.67
CA ARG A 533 -11.49 -20.34 76.56
C ARG A 533 -11.10 -20.08 78.02
N GLU A 534 -9.81 -19.86 78.29
CA GLU A 534 -9.32 -19.43 79.62
C GLU A 534 -9.93 -18.09 80.07
N GLU A 535 -9.94 -17.09 79.17
CA GLU A 535 -10.40 -15.73 79.45
C GLU A 535 -11.93 -15.67 79.56
N GLU A 536 -12.69 -16.49 78.82
CA GLU A 536 -14.14 -16.63 79.03
C GLU A 536 -14.44 -17.39 80.33
N GLU A 537 -13.66 -18.42 80.70
CA GLU A 537 -13.80 -19.08 82.00
C GLU A 537 -13.51 -18.10 83.16
N ALA A 538 -12.45 -17.29 83.05
CA ALA A 538 -12.14 -16.23 84.01
C ALA A 538 -13.17 -15.09 84.01
N LYS A 539 -13.71 -14.71 82.84
CA LYS A 539 -14.71 -13.63 82.72
C LYS A 539 -16.10 -14.07 83.17
N ARG A 540 -16.45 -15.36 83.02
CA ARG A 540 -17.59 -15.97 83.72
C ARG A 540 -17.40 -15.86 85.24
N GLN A 541 -16.20 -16.13 85.77
CA GLN A 541 -15.87 -15.93 87.19
C GLN A 541 -15.81 -14.44 87.62
N GLN A 542 -15.61 -13.48 86.70
CA GLN A 542 -15.53 -12.04 87.01
C GLN A 542 -16.84 -11.28 86.82
N GLU A 543 -17.64 -11.55 85.79
CA GLU A 543 -18.98 -10.95 85.66
C GLU A 543 -19.90 -11.39 86.80
N GLU A 544 -19.72 -12.61 87.29
CA GLU A 544 -20.33 -13.08 88.54
C GLU A 544 -19.86 -12.27 89.79
N ARG A 545 -18.80 -11.44 89.69
CA ARG A 545 -18.33 -10.51 90.75
C ARG A 545 -18.66 -9.05 90.44
N GLU A 546 -18.69 -8.64 89.17
CA GLU A 546 -18.77 -7.25 88.73
C GLU A 546 -20.21 -6.80 88.45
N ARG A 547 -21.09 -7.73 88.06
CA ARG A 547 -22.55 -7.53 88.08
C ARG A 547 -23.08 -7.31 89.51
N LYS A 548 -22.27 -7.61 90.54
CA LYS A 548 -22.50 -7.25 91.95
C LYS A 548 -22.01 -5.82 92.28
N ARG A 549 -21.66 -4.97 91.30
CA ARG A 549 -21.03 -3.63 91.49
C ARG A 549 -21.63 -2.43 90.72
N GLU A 550 -21.67 -2.44 89.39
CA GLU A 550 -21.60 -1.17 88.60
C GLU A 550 -22.92 -0.41 88.36
N GLU A 551 -24.04 -0.90 88.90
CA GLU A 551 -25.41 -0.36 88.73
C GLU A 551 -25.63 1.01 89.41
N LYS A 552 -24.92 2.08 88.97
CA LYS A 552 -24.76 3.34 89.73
C LYS A 552 -24.79 4.66 88.95
N GLU A 553 -23.67 5.17 88.44
CA GLU A 553 -23.48 6.64 88.35
C GLU A 553 -23.81 7.33 87.01
N ALA A 554 -23.30 6.83 85.88
CA ALA A 554 -22.89 7.62 84.71
C ALA A 554 -23.85 8.77 84.25
N ARG A 555 -23.55 10.03 84.63
CA ARG A 555 -24.44 11.22 84.41
C ARG A 555 -23.71 12.59 84.25
N ARG A 556 -22.55 12.70 83.57
CA ARG A 556 -21.51 13.68 84.04
C ARG A 556 -20.57 14.52 83.11
N ARG A 557 -20.69 14.66 81.77
CA ARG A 557 -19.46 15.03 80.97
C ARG A 557 -19.41 15.96 79.71
N GLU A 558 -20.45 16.66 79.24
CA GLU A 558 -20.47 17.15 77.82
C GLU A 558 -19.89 18.57 77.51
N GLU A 559 -19.72 19.47 78.47
CA GLU A 559 -19.81 20.94 78.21
C GLU A 559 -18.64 21.65 77.49
N ALA A 560 -17.40 21.15 77.54
CA ALA A 560 -16.23 22.05 77.58
C ALA A 560 -15.72 22.66 76.25
N ARG A 561 -16.12 22.15 75.08
CA ARG A 561 -15.30 22.27 73.84
C ARG A 561 -15.34 23.63 73.09
N ARG A 562 -16.23 24.55 73.43
CA ARG A 562 -16.58 25.74 72.60
C ARG A 562 -15.55 26.90 72.63
N LYS A 563 -14.25 26.65 72.89
CA LYS A 563 -13.28 27.67 73.35
C LYS A 563 -12.06 27.97 72.46
N GLN A 564 -11.87 27.29 71.33
CA GLN A 564 -10.55 27.27 70.65
C GLN A 564 -10.41 28.15 69.40
N GLU A 565 -11.51 28.68 68.84
CA GLU A 565 -11.55 29.21 67.46
C GLU A 565 -11.05 30.66 67.31
N GLU A 566 -10.95 31.41 68.41
CA GLU A 566 -11.03 32.87 68.41
C GLU A 566 -9.72 33.63 68.11
N ILE A 567 -8.58 33.15 68.62
CA ILE A 567 -7.34 33.96 68.75
C ILE A 567 -6.51 34.02 67.45
N ARG A 568 -6.99 33.42 66.35
CA ARG A 568 -6.30 33.37 65.04
C ARG A 568 -6.05 34.75 64.38
N ARG A 569 -6.66 35.83 64.89
CA ARG A 569 -6.76 37.15 64.23
C ARG A 569 -5.59 38.14 64.46
N GLN A 570 -4.68 37.91 65.42
CA GLN A 570 -3.82 39.00 65.92
C GLN A 570 -2.51 39.26 65.12
N LYS A 571 -2.07 38.35 64.25
CA LYS A 571 -0.71 38.36 63.62
C LYS A 571 -0.46 39.45 62.55
N GLU A 572 -1.41 40.33 62.29
CA GLU A 572 -1.43 41.13 61.04
C GLU A 572 -0.92 42.57 61.18
N ARG A 573 -0.88 43.14 62.40
CA ARG A 573 -0.71 44.60 62.59
C ARG A 573 0.73 45.13 62.71
N GLU A 574 1.68 44.34 63.21
CA GLU A 574 3.05 44.85 63.53
C GLU A 574 3.88 45.25 62.30
N ARG A 575 3.39 45.00 61.07
CA ARG A 575 4.07 45.39 59.82
C ARG A 575 3.95 46.88 59.48
N GLU A 576 3.00 47.63 60.04
CA GLU A 576 2.62 48.94 59.50
C GLU A 576 3.54 50.10 59.92
N GLU A 577 3.76 50.30 61.21
CA GLU A 577 4.26 51.59 61.74
C GLU A 577 5.79 51.76 61.72
N LYS A 578 6.44 51.04 60.81
CA LYS A 578 7.82 51.24 60.31
C LYS A 578 8.05 52.61 59.62
N LYS A 579 7.16 53.58 59.88
CA LYS A 579 6.99 54.88 59.22
C LYS A 579 6.82 56.05 60.20
N ALA A 580 6.57 55.80 61.50
CA ALA A 580 6.13 56.83 62.44
C ALA A 580 7.27 57.68 63.06
N GLU A 581 8.24 57.06 63.73
CA GLU A 581 9.11 57.81 64.68
C GLU A 581 10.19 58.67 64.01
N LYS A 582 10.60 58.37 62.77
CA LYS A 582 11.49 59.26 61.97
C LYS A 582 10.90 60.65 61.70
N GLY A 583 9.65 60.91 62.08
CA GLY A 583 9.00 62.22 62.06
C GLY A 583 8.84 62.91 63.42
N LYS A 584 9.25 62.31 64.55
CA LYS A 584 9.03 62.87 65.90
C LYS A 584 10.27 63.54 66.52
N GLU A 585 11.44 62.91 66.44
CA GLU A 585 12.67 63.32 67.14
C GLU A 585 13.27 64.68 66.69
N ARG A 586 12.64 65.36 65.72
CA ARG A 586 12.95 66.75 65.32
C ARG A 586 11.75 67.71 65.30
N ARG A 587 10.56 67.25 65.71
CA ARG A 587 9.35 68.07 65.81
C ARG A 587 8.91 68.31 67.26
N THR A 588 9.46 67.56 68.21
CA THR A 588 9.21 67.80 69.64
C THR A 588 9.91 69.06 70.16
N GLU A 589 11.03 69.50 69.55
CA GLU A 589 11.65 70.80 69.86
C GLU A 589 10.82 72.00 69.36
N GLU A 590 9.94 71.82 68.36
CA GLU A 590 8.98 72.85 67.92
C GLU A 590 7.74 72.90 68.83
N ALA A 591 7.34 71.75 69.40
CA ALA A 591 6.03 71.55 70.03
C ALA A 591 5.87 72.12 71.45
N GLU A 592 6.95 72.32 72.23
CA GLU A 592 6.86 72.92 73.58
C GLU A 592 6.40 74.40 73.55
N SER A 593 6.29 75.02 72.37
CA SER A 593 5.94 76.44 72.22
C SER A 593 4.47 76.75 71.88
N GLU A 594 3.65 75.77 71.47
CA GLU A 594 2.29 76.06 70.95
C GLU A 594 1.11 75.57 71.82
N GLU A 595 1.25 74.56 72.69
CA GLU A 595 0.09 73.98 73.39
C GLU A 595 -0.55 74.92 74.45
N GLU A 596 0.14 75.97 74.90
CA GLU A 596 -0.41 76.96 75.84
C GLU A 596 -1.61 77.74 75.27
N ALA A 597 -1.72 77.89 73.95
CA ALA A 597 -2.64 78.83 73.32
C ALA A 597 -4.07 78.29 73.05
N ALA A 598 -4.19 77.05 72.56
CA ALA A 598 -5.38 76.65 71.78
C ALA A 598 -6.61 76.19 72.60
N ARG A 599 -6.42 75.67 73.83
CA ARG A 599 -7.43 74.86 74.53
C ARG A 599 -8.61 75.64 75.16
N ARG A 600 -8.87 76.90 74.76
CA ARG A 600 -9.81 77.77 75.49
C ARG A 600 -11.30 77.69 75.09
N GLN A 601 -11.69 77.58 73.81
CA GLN A 601 -13.00 78.19 73.45
C GLN A 601 -13.85 77.65 72.27
N GLN A 602 -13.87 76.36 71.95
CA GLN A 602 -14.88 75.82 71.00
C GLN A 602 -15.47 74.44 71.36
N GLU A 603 -16.17 74.30 72.50
CA GLU A 603 -17.03 73.12 72.72
C GLU A 603 -18.33 73.34 73.53
N LYS A 604 -19.30 74.03 72.90
CA LYS A 604 -20.73 73.69 72.92
C LYS A 604 -21.40 74.50 71.79
N ARG A 605 -21.91 73.93 70.68
CA ARG A 605 -22.74 72.72 70.48
C ARG A 605 -24.01 72.78 71.33
N GLU A 606 -25.19 72.81 70.70
CA GLU A 606 -26.26 71.81 70.91
C GLU A 606 -27.49 71.99 69.99
N ARG A 607 -28.12 70.84 69.66
CA ARG A 607 -29.55 70.59 69.38
C ARG A 607 -30.34 71.49 68.39
N LYS A 608 -30.79 70.89 67.28
CA LYS A 608 -32.20 70.45 67.06
C LYS A 608 -32.36 69.64 65.76
N ARG A 609 -33.25 68.62 65.77
CA ARG A 609 -33.52 67.65 64.68
C ARG A 609 -34.69 66.72 65.11
N GLU A 610 -35.75 66.55 64.29
CA GLU A 610 -36.88 65.61 64.51
C GLU A 610 -37.71 65.44 63.19
N GLU A 611 -38.80 64.64 63.21
CA GLU A 611 -39.86 64.38 62.17
C GLU A 611 -39.60 63.36 61.01
N ARG A 612 -40.46 62.30 60.88
CA ARG A 612 -40.95 61.53 59.66
C ARG A 612 -41.42 60.06 59.93
N GLU A 613 -42.60 59.61 59.44
CA GLU A 613 -43.14 58.19 59.41
C GLU A 613 -44.42 58.04 58.50
N GLN A 614 -44.72 56.85 57.87
CA GLN A 614 -46.02 56.26 57.33
C GLN A 614 -45.95 55.27 56.07
N GLU A 615 -46.67 54.09 56.10
CA GLU A 615 -47.34 53.17 55.08
C GLU A 615 -46.62 52.55 53.80
N GLU A 616 -47.00 51.51 52.97
CA GLU A 616 -48.01 50.35 52.77
C GLU A 616 -47.41 49.23 51.78
N GLU A 617 -47.96 48.23 51.00
CA GLU A 617 -49.26 47.70 50.41
C GLU A 617 -49.17 46.25 49.70
N SER A 618 -50.30 45.52 49.38
CA SER A 618 -50.62 44.56 48.22
C SER A 618 -50.39 42.97 48.15
N GLU A 619 -51.10 42.25 47.21
CA GLU A 619 -51.35 40.74 47.06
C GLU A 619 -51.43 40.16 45.57
N GLY A 620 -51.87 38.88 45.27
CA GLY A 620 -52.20 38.34 43.90
C GLY A 620 -52.44 36.78 43.65
N GLU A 621 -53.10 36.33 42.53
CA GLU A 621 -53.50 34.89 42.20
C GLU A 621 -53.76 34.55 40.66
N GLY A 622 -54.08 33.29 40.20
CA GLY A 622 -54.50 32.95 38.77
C GLY A 622 -54.77 31.46 38.31
N GLU A 623 -55.51 31.20 37.19
CA GLU A 623 -56.13 29.88 36.77
C GLU A 623 -56.42 29.60 35.23
N ALA A 624 -56.71 28.32 34.85
CA ALA A 624 -57.62 27.66 33.83
C ALA A 624 -57.84 27.95 32.27
N LYS A 625 -57.92 26.83 31.47
CA LYS A 625 -58.94 26.33 30.45
C LYS A 625 -59.20 26.83 28.96
N THR A 626 -59.96 25.96 28.22
CA THR A 626 -60.81 26.09 26.96
C THR A 626 -60.10 26.21 25.58
N GLU A 627 -60.42 25.49 24.48
CA GLU A 627 -61.64 25.33 23.59
C GLU A 627 -61.78 26.52 22.58
N GLU A 628 -62.32 26.46 21.34
CA GLU A 628 -63.28 25.57 20.64
C GLU A 628 -63.19 25.70 19.05
N GLU A 629 -64.22 25.25 18.30
CA GLU A 629 -64.60 25.59 16.89
C GLU A 629 -63.95 24.93 15.62
N GLU A 630 -64.70 25.04 14.50
CA GLU A 630 -65.07 23.96 13.53
C GLU A 630 -65.25 24.46 12.04
N GLU A 631 -65.83 23.59 11.17
CA GLU A 631 -66.35 23.83 9.80
C GLU A 631 -65.31 24.16 8.67
N GLU A 632 -65.53 23.97 7.35
CA GLU A 632 -66.70 23.59 6.53
C GLU A 632 -66.31 22.95 5.14
N THR A 633 -67.31 22.55 4.33
CA THR A 633 -67.33 22.26 2.85
C THR A 633 -66.97 20.85 2.30
N GLU A 634 -67.54 20.54 1.12
CA GLU A 634 -67.70 19.18 0.55
C GLU A 634 -67.17 19.01 -0.90
N SER A 635 -66.72 17.80 -1.27
CA SER A 635 -67.08 17.14 -2.55
C SER A 635 -66.60 15.66 -2.64
N GLU A 636 -67.55 14.72 -2.73
CA GLU A 636 -67.45 13.32 -3.23
C GLU A 636 -66.12 12.54 -3.01
N GLY A 637 -65.97 11.89 -1.84
CA GLY A 637 -64.78 11.12 -1.47
C GLY A 637 -64.66 9.70 -2.07
N GLY A 638 -63.43 9.20 -2.26
CA GLY A 638 -63.20 7.87 -2.82
C GLY A 638 -61.85 7.20 -2.52
N ARG A 639 -61.80 5.86 -2.75
CA ARG A 639 -60.69 4.90 -2.50
C ARG A 639 -60.43 4.62 -1.00
N ARG A 640 -60.18 3.38 -0.54
CA ARG A 640 -59.81 2.09 -1.19
C ARG A 640 -60.62 0.90 -0.58
N GLN A 641 -60.61 -0.27 -1.25
CA GLN A 641 -61.53 -1.39 -0.97
C GLN A 641 -60.96 -2.54 -0.09
N ARG A 642 -61.88 -3.42 0.37
CA ARG A 642 -61.74 -4.71 1.10
C ARG A 642 -61.31 -4.56 2.59
N ARG A 643 -62.13 -4.92 3.60
CA ARG A 643 -62.69 -6.25 4.01
C ARG A 643 -61.58 -7.30 4.21
N ARG A 644 -60.89 -7.47 5.37
CA ARG A 644 -60.96 -6.86 6.74
C ARG A 644 -61.86 -7.54 7.80
N SER A 645 -61.30 -8.52 8.54
CA SER A 645 -61.52 -8.85 9.98
C SER A 645 -60.82 -10.18 10.34
N ARG A 646 -60.11 -10.37 11.46
CA ARG A 646 -59.56 -9.48 12.50
C ARG A 646 -58.52 -10.28 13.33
N GLU A 647 -57.36 -9.67 13.66
CA GLU A 647 -56.37 -10.13 14.67
C GLU A 647 -55.72 -11.52 14.48
N GLU A 648 -54.78 -11.54 13.52
CA GLU A 648 -53.56 -12.39 13.39
C GLU A 648 -52.49 -11.95 14.44
N GLU A 649 -51.37 -12.63 14.78
CA GLU A 649 -50.81 -13.96 14.45
C GLU A 649 -49.61 -14.32 15.38
N THR A 650 -49.00 -15.50 15.16
CA THR A 650 -47.56 -15.87 15.33
C THR A 650 -46.90 -15.99 16.72
N THR A 651 -46.26 -17.16 16.91
CA THR A 651 -44.93 -17.48 17.50
C THR A 651 -44.30 -16.55 18.57
N GLU A 652 -43.61 -17.05 19.61
CA GLU A 652 -42.84 -18.32 19.69
C GLU A 652 -42.76 -18.83 21.15
N TRP A 653 -42.59 -20.15 21.35
CA TRP A 653 -42.42 -20.84 22.65
C TRP A 653 -40.98 -21.40 22.70
N GLU A 654 -40.18 -21.35 23.78
CA GLU A 654 -40.40 -20.95 25.19
C GLU A 654 -39.19 -20.15 25.73
N GLU A 655 -39.25 -18.81 25.89
CA GLU A 655 -38.12 -18.05 26.47
C GLU A 655 -38.51 -16.76 27.24
N GLU A 656 -39.64 -16.73 27.96
CA GLU A 656 -39.93 -15.58 28.82
C GLU A 656 -40.64 -15.94 30.14
N VAL A 657 -39.90 -15.85 31.25
CA VAL A 657 -40.42 -15.46 32.58
C VAL A 657 -39.88 -14.04 32.82
N ALA A 658 -40.31 -13.04 32.04
CA ALA A 658 -41.68 -12.53 31.92
C ALA A 658 -42.25 -12.00 33.25
N LYS A 659 -41.43 -11.22 33.96
CA LYS A 659 -41.91 -9.89 34.38
C LYS A 659 -40.88 -8.78 34.16
N ARG A 660 -40.54 -8.58 32.89
CA ARG A 660 -40.30 -7.22 32.38
C ARG A 660 -41.54 -6.36 32.70
N GLN A 661 -41.36 -5.04 32.85
CA GLN A 661 -42.44 -4.06 33.11
C GLN A 661 -43.06 -4.29 34.51
N GLN A 662 -42.75 -3.51 35.55
CA GLN A 662 -43.10 -2.08 35.65
C GLN A 662 -42.32 -1.33 36.77
N GLU A 663 -41.01 -1.54 36.86
CA GLU A 663 -40.07 -0.56 37.44
C GLU A 663 -39.02 -0.22 36.35
N GLU A 664 -39.44 0.17 35.15
CA GLU A 664 -39.90 1.53 34.82
C GLU A 664 -38.69 2.47 34.67
N ARG A 665 -38.28 2.79 33.44
CA ARG A 665 -38.66 4.00 32.67
C ARG A 665 -38.45 5.37 33.37
N GLU A 666 -38.22 5.42 34.68
CA GLU A 666 -37.80 6.65 35.37
C GLU A 666 -36.37 7.04 34.97
N ARG A 667 -35.40 6.10 35.08
CA ARG A 667 -33.97 6.33 34.78
C ARG A 667 -33.62 6.51 33.28
N ARG A 668 -34.58 6.94 32.45
CA ARG A 668 -34.34 7.47 31.09
C ARG A 668 -35.08 8.79 30.81
N ARG A 669 -35.50 9.52 31.85
CA ARG A 669 -36.10 10.87 31.71
C ARG A 669 -35.49 11.98 32.58
N GLU A 670 -34.29 11.76 33.11
CA GLU A 670 -33.23 12.77 32.98
C GLU A 670 -32.56 12.48 31.62
N HIS A 671 -32.70 13.30 30.56
CA HIS A 671 -32.27 14.72 30.43
C HIS A 671 -30.82 14.91 30.89
N GLY A 672 -29.81 15.04 30.02
CA GLY A 672 -29.82 15.01 28.56
C GLY A 672 -29.47 16.33 27.89
N SER A 673 -28.26 16.84 28.10
CA SER A 673 -27.61 17.85 27.25
C SER A 673 -26.08 17.75 27.35
N ASP A 674 -25.40 18.05 26.24
CA ASP A 674 -23.96 18.35 26.10
C ASP A 674 -22.92 17.23 26.41
N ASN A 675 -22.12 16.76 25.44
CA ASN A 675 -21.00 17.38 24.69
C ASN A 675 -19.67 17.38 25.49
N LYS A 676 -18.48 17.08 24.92
CA LYS A 676 -18.11 16.49 23.62
C LYS A 676 -16.61 16.11 23.60
N SER A 677 -16.24 15.11 22.81
CA SER A 677 -15.07 15.10 21.89
C SER A 677 -13.67 15.59 22.34
N MET A 678 -12.69 14.67 22.17
CA MET A 678 -11.32 14.86 21.64
C MET A 678 -10.11 15.26 22.52
N LYS A 679 -9.02 14.52 22.24
CA LYS A 679 -7.60 14.96 22.07
C LYS A 679 -6.90 15.63 23.26
N GLY A 680 -5.94 14.91 23.82
CA GLY A 680 -4.63 15.52 24.07
C GLY A 680 -3.92 15.82 22.75
N LYS A 681 -3.13 16.91 22.69
CA LYS A 681 -2.23 17.19 21.56
C LYS A 681 -1.11 18.17 21.92
N SER A 682 0.09 17.85 21.45
CA SER A 682 1.21 18.74 21.04
C SER A 682 1.76 19.82 22.01
N ASN A 683 3.10 19.83 22.06
CA ASN A 683 3.95 20.86 22.65
C ASN A 683 3.77 22.27 22.06
N GLU A 684 4.46 23.19 22.74
CA GLU A 684 5.27 24.30 22.20
C GLU A 684 4.72 25.73 22.05
N SER A 685 5.50 26.65 22.66
CA SER A 685 5.64 28.08 22.38
C SER A 685 4.39 28.96 22.39
N SER A 686 4.13 29.61 23.53
CA SER A 686 3.38 30.86 23.59
C SER A 686 4.31 32.03 23.94
N PHE A 687 4.52 32.95 22.98
CA PHE A 687 5.07 34.28 23.27
C PHE A 687 3.89 35.24 23.51
N ASP A 688 3.88 35.99 24.63
CA ASP A 688 2.78 36.91 24.94
C ASP A 688 2.95 38.27 24.21
N GLY A 689 1.84 38.95 23.91
CA GLY A 689 1.82 40.09 23.00
C GLY A 689 0.48 40.83 22.91
N ARG A 690 -0.28 40.91 24.01
CA ARG A 690 -1.66 41.44 24.00
C ARG A 690 -1.73 42.99 23.87
N ARG A 691 -2.21 43.53 22.73
CA ARG A 691 -3.11 44.71 22.74
C ARG A 691 -3.91 45.00 21.45
N VAL A 692 -5.16 45.39 21.70
CA VAL A 692 -6.28 45.78 20.83
C VAL A 692 -6.03 47.09 20.06
N LEU A 693 -6.44 47.21 18.78
CA LEU A 693 -7.36 48.27 18.26
C LEU A 693 -7.61 48.25 16.72
N LYS A 694 -8.90 48.37 16.35
CA LYS A 694 -9.53 49.00 15.15
C LYS A 694 -8.96 48.84 13.72
N ILE A 695 -9.72 48.08 12.91
CA ILE A 695 -10.07 48.28 11.48
C ILE A 695 -10.41 49.78 11.21
N PRO A 696 -9.97 50.44 10.09
CA PRO A 696 -10.58 50.21 8.76
C PRO A 696 -9.79 50.46 7.45
N ARG A 697 -10.21 49.69 6.41
CA ARG A 697 -10.39 50.04 4.96
C ARG A 697 -9.25 50.61 4.11
N ASN A 698 -9.08 49.94 2.96
CA ASN A 698 -8.52 50.42 1.67
C ASN A 698 -7.01 50.75 1.72
N VAL A 699 -6.24 50.63 0.63
CA VAL A 699 -6.56 50.44 -0.80
C VAL A 699 -6.08 49.09 -1.31
#